data_AF-A0A8C2E449-F1
#
_entry.id   AF-A0A8C2E449-F1
#
_cell.length_a   1.000
_cell.length_b   1.000
_cell.length_c   1.000
_cell.angle_alpha   90.00
_cell.angle_beta   90.00
_cell.angle_gamma   90.00
#
_symmetry.space_group_name_H-M   'P 1'
#
loop_
_entity.id
_entity.type
_entity.pdbx_description
1 polymer ?
#
loop_
_entity_poly.entity_id
_entity_poly.type
_entity_poly.pdbx_seq_one_letter_code
_entity_poly.pdbx_strand_id
1 'polypeptide(L)'
;MGVIYLHLFLNLNNIQKAFCKLSQFTTGSNVFFICSVVSFRKVKIIGNVLGLNTKGFLFQSWRRSSKTLWLFLGTERFWFTHTGIISPQTRFNMVSCLEHPAGGYKKIFESCEELAEPIPAHVSGKIPAWLTGSLLRMGPGLFEIGDEPFYHLFDGQALIHKFDLKDGHVTYYRRFIRTDAYVRAMTEKRIVITEFGTAAYPDPCKNIFSRFFTYFQGIEVTDNCLVNIYPIGEDFYACTETNYITKVDPDTLETIKKVDLCNYLSVNGVTAHPHTEPDGTVYNIGNCFGKNMSLAYNIVKIPPPQEDKSDPIEKSKVLVQFPSSERYKPSYIHSFGMTENYFVFVETPVKINLLKFLTSWSIRGTNYMDCFESNDKMGTWFHLATKNPGEYMDHKFRTSAFNLFHHINCYEDQGFVVVDLCTWKGHDFVYNYLYLANVRQNWEEVKKAALRAPQPEVRRYVLPLDIHREEQGKNLVSLPYTTATAVMCSDGTVWLEPEVLFSGPRQGEYSAPSLFGNCHKYSRVIIIIFYSFIFNYYCIDIQYSKKKNRLKVFPLRGCVCVSAFEFPQINYKKYCGKNYTFAYGLGLNHFIPDRICKLNVKSKETWIWQEPDAYPSEPLFVQSPDAKDEDDGVLLSIVVKPGVTQRPAFLLILNATDLTEIARAEVDVMIPVTLHGLYKP
;
A
#
# COMPACT_ATOMS: atom_id res chain seq x y z
N MET A 1 45.84 27.80 0.97
CA MET A 1 45.06 27.94 2.22
C MET A 1 43.71 27.27 2.03
N GLY A 2 43.27 26.52 3.05
CA GLY A 2 42.47 25.29 2.94
C GLY A 2 41.03 25.40 2.41
N VAL A 3 40.55 24.27 1.89
CA VAL A 3 39.14 24.02 1.56
C VAL A 3 38.47 23.52 2.83
N ILE A 4 37.46 24.24 3.32
CA ILE A 4 36.61 23.79 4.43
C ILE A 4 35.40 23.09 3.81
N TYR A 5 35.29 21.79 3.98
CA TYR A 5 34.02 21.07 3.82
C TYR A 5 33.20 21.29 5.09
N LEU A 6 32.01 21.86 4.95
CA LEU A 6 31.09 22.07 6.07
C LEU A 6 29.78 21.32 5.78
N HIS A 7 29.66 20.10 6.30
CA HIS A 7 28.36 19.45 6.42
C HIS A 7 27.67 20.00 7.67
N LEU A 8 26.54 20.69 7.49
CA LEU A 8 25.72 21.21 8.58
C LEU A 8 24.37 20.47 8.59
N PHE A 9 24.23 19.52 9.49
CA PHE A 9 22.93 19.09 9.99
C PHE A 9 22.56 20.01 11.16
N LEU A 10 21.53 20.85 10.99
CA LEU A 10 21.21 21.90 11.96
C LEU A 10 20.03 21.49 12.86
N ASN A 11 20.35 21.29 14.14
CA ASN A 11 19.41 21.42 15.27
C ASN A 11 19.81 22.70 16.07
N LEU A 12 18.84 23.37 16.70
CA LEU A 12 18.94 24.72 17.28
C LEU A 12 20.14 24.94 18.22
N ASN A 13 20.55 23.93 18.99
CA ASN A 13 21.70 24.01 19.91
C ASN A 13 23.08 24.13 19.21
N ASN A 14 23.18 23.77 17.92
CA ASN A 14 24.42 23.87 17.15
C ASN A 14 24.64 25.25 16.51
N ILE A 15 23.62 26.12 16.49
CA ILE A 15 23.71 27.48 15.96
C ILE A 15 24.63 28.34 16.84
N GLN A 16 24.53 28.23 18.16
CA GLN A 16 25.36 28.98 19.11
C GLN A 16 26.86 28.62 19.00
N LYS A 17 27.17 27.33 18.81
CA LYS A 17 28.55 26.85 18.64
C LYS A 17 29.16 27.25 17.29
N ALA A 18 28.35 27.27 16.23
CA ALA A 18 28.78 27.74 14.91
C ALA A 18 29.09 29.25 14.90
N PHE A 19 28.28 30.05 15.59
CA PHE A 19 28.49 31.50 15.74
C PHE A 19 29.77 31.84 16.53
N CYS A 20 30.07 31.12 17.62
CA CYS A 20 31.32 31.30 18.36
C CYS A 20 32.56 31.02 17.51
N LYS A 21 32.53 29.96 16.67
CA LYS A 21 33.64 29.64 15.76
C LYS A 21 33.83 30.67 14.65
N LEU A 22 32.75 31.23 14.09
CA LEU A 22 32.83 32.26 13.04
C LEU A 22 33.38 33.60 13.57
N SER A 23 33.08 33.96 14.81
CA SER A 23 33.57 35.22 15.42
C SER A 23 35.09 35.27 15.61
N GLN A 24 35.76 34.13 15.70
CA GLN A 24 37.21 34.06 15.88
C GLN A 24 38.00 34.25 14.57
N PHE A 25 37.35 34.25 13.41
CA PHE A 25 38.02 34.33 12.09
C PHE A 25 37.89 35.68 11.37
N THR A 26 37.26 36.70 11.97
CA THR A 26 37.03 37.99 11.31
C THR A 26 37.31 39.18 12.22
N THR A 27 38.59 39.45 12.52
CA THR A 27 39.00 40.79 12.93
C THR A 27 39.29 41.62 11.67
N GLY A 28 38.41 42.56 11.34
CA GLY A 28 38.75 43.67 10.42
C GLY A 28 37.86 43.93 9.20
N SER A 29 36.73 43.23 9.01
CA SER A 29 35.86 43.46 7.84
C SER A 29 34.42 43.74 8.26
N ASN A 30 33.82 44.82 7.74
CA ASN A 30 32.41 45.15 7.93
C ASN A 30 31.53 44.06 7.32
N VAL A 31 31.01 43.16 8.16
CA VAL A 31 30.03 42.14 7.76
C VAL A 31 28.63 42.71 7.96
N PHE A 32 27.84 42.79 6.88
CA PHE A 32 26.42 43.13 6.96
C PHE A 32 25.58 41.86 7.03
N PHE A 33 24.76 41.73 8.07
CA PHE A 33 23.79 40.64 8.22
C PHE A 33 22.40 41.15 7.85
N ILE A 34 21.75 40.53 6.85
CA ILE A 34 20.34 40.77 6.52
C ILE A 34 19.53 39.60 7.08
N CYS A 35 18.62 39.87 8.02
CA CYS A 35 17.77 38.86 8.64
C CYS A 35 16.30 39.16 8.34
N SER A 36 15.63 38.25 7.61
CA SER A 36 14.21 38.36 7.29
C SER A 36 13.39 37.67 8.39
N VAL A 37 12.86 38.42 9.37
CA VAL A 37 12.01 37.84 10.43
C VAL A 37 10.56 38.29 10.23
N VAL A 38 9.65 37.35 10.01
CA VAL A 38 8.21 37.61 9.73
C VAL A 38 7.39 37.86 11.01
N SER A 39 8.01 38.00 12.18
CA SER A 39 7.28 38.33 13.42
C SER A 39 8.08 39.20 14.39
N PHE A 40 7.57 40.41 14.63
CA PHE A 40 8.14 41.41 15.53
C PHE A 40 8.34 40.91 16.98
N ARG A 41 7.56 39.90 17.43
CA ARG A 41 7.62 39.39 18.81
C ARG A 41 8.85 38.51 19.10
N LYS A 42 9.42 37.81 18.11
CA LYS A 42 10.62 36.95 18.33
C LYS A 42 11.94 37.73 18.30
N VAL A 43 11.96 38.92 17.68
CA VAL A 43 13.18 39.75 17.55
C VAL A 43 13.59 40.38 18.89
N LYS A 44 12.64 40.77 19.74
CA LYS A 44 12.92 41.34 21.07
C LYS A 44 13.59 40.33 22.02
N ILE A 45 13.28 39.05 21.88
CA ILE A 45 13.84 37.97 22.71
C ILE A 45 15.32 37.74 22.35
N ILE A 46 15.64 37.76 21.05
CA ILE A 46 17.01 37.54 20.57
C ILE A 46 17.93 38.73 20.90
N GLY A 47 17.43 39.96 20.81
CA GLY A 47 18.20 41.16 21.16
C GLY A 47 18.62 41.22 22.63
N ASN A 48 17.73 40.83 23.54
CA ASN A 48 18.01 40.83 24.98
C ASN A 48 18.93 39.68 25.43
N VAL A 49 18.92 38.54 24.73
CA VAL A 49 19.79 37.39 25.04
C VAL A 49 21.24 37.61 24.57
N LEU A 50 21.46 38.50 23.59
CA LEU A 50 22.77 38.67 22.93
C LEU A 50 23.55 39.94 23.31
N GLY A 51 23.00 40.84 24.14
CA GLY A 51 23.73 42.01 24.66
C GLY A 51 24.25 43.00 23.60
N LEU A 52 23.59 43.11 22.44
CA LEU A 52 24.02 43.97 21.34
C LEU A 52 23.33 45.35 21.35
N ASN A 53 24.14 46.41 21.24
CA ASN A 53 23.68 47.81 21.20
C ASN A 53 23.01 48.16 19.84
N THR A 54 21.78 48.67 19.87
CA THR A 54 20.86 48.78 18.71
C THR A 54 21.13 49.94 17.74
N LYS A 55 22.38 50.25 17.37
CA LYS A 55 22.70 51.37 16.47
C LYS A 55 22.89 51.02 14.98
N GLY A 56 22.64 49.78 14.56
CA GLY A 56 22.91 49.31 13.19
C GLY A 56 21.77 48.64 12.42
N PHE A 57 20.51 48.79 12.85
CA PHE A 57 19.37 48.16 12.15
C PHE A 57 18.54 49.20 11.37
N LEU A 58 18.56 49.10 10.04
CA LEU A 58 17.59 49.75 9.15
C LEU A 58 16.29 48.94 9.17
N PHE A 59 15.22 49.50 9.71
CA PHE A 59 13.87 48.90 9.71
C PHE A 59 13.07 49.39 8.49
N GLN A 60 12.50 48.47 7.70
CA GLN A 60 11.58 48.80 6.60
C GLN A 60 10.12 48.53 6.98
N SER A 61 9.23 49.49 6.72
CA SER A 61 7.78 49.31 6.73
C SER A 61 7.27 48.90 5.35
N TRP A 62 6.41 47.89 5.28
CA TRP A 62 5.76 47.46 4.03
C TRP A 62 4.51 48.31 3.76
N ARG A 63 4.45 49.02 2.63
CA ARG A 63 3.19 49.59 2.09
C ARG A 63 2.82 48.91 0.78
N ARG A 64 1.54 48.57 0.66
CA ARG A 64 0.95 47.80 -0.44
C ARG A 64 0.38 48.79 -1.48
N SER A 65 0.97 48.89 -2.67
CA SER A 65 0.29 49.39 -3.86
C SER A 65 0.78 48.69 -5.13
N SER A 66 -0.18 48.22 -5.92
CA SER A 66 -0.17 47.77 -7.32
C SER A 66 1.17 47.46 -8.01
N LYS A 67 1.37 46.16 -8.30
CA LYS A 67 2.08 45.53 -9.44
C LYS A 67 3.55 45.90 -9.74
N THR A 68 4.32 46.52 -8.84
CA THR A 68 5.79 46.61 -9.00
C THR A 68 6.49 46.61 -7.65
N LEU A 69 7.51 45.75 -7.47
CA LEU A 69 8.34 45.68 -6.27
C LEU A 69 9.63 46.47 -6.52
N TRP A 70 9.94 47.46 -5.68
CA TRP A 70 11.18 48.23 -5.77
C TRP A 70 12.09 47.90 -4.59
N LEU A 71 13.35 47.55 -4.88
CA LEU A 71 14.42 47.47 -3.87
C LEU A 71 15.24 48.77 -3.95
N PHE A 72 15.30 49.54 -2.86
CA PHE A 72 16.16 50.72 -2.76
C PHE A 72 17.40 50.40 -1.92
N LEU A 73 18.58 50.52 -2.53
CA LEU A 73 19.88 50.49 -1.86
C LEU A 73 20.54 51.86 -2.11
N GLY A 74 20.28 52.85 -1.25
CA GLY A 74 20.71 54.22 -1.50
C GLY A 74 19.99 54.85 -2.71
N THR A 75 20.70 55.62 -3.54
CA THR A 75 20.13 56.41 -4.66
C THR A 75 19.89 55.64 -5.97
N GLU A 76 20.17 54.34 -6.06
CA GLU A 76 20.03 53.56 -7.31
C GLU A 76 18.86 52.57 -7.31
N ARG A 77 18.28 52.34 -8.50
CA ARG A 77 17.07 51.53 -8.73
C ARG A 77 17.40 50.18 -9.37
N PHE A 78 16.89 49.09 -8.80
CA PHE A 78 16.99 47.73 -9.37
C PHE A 78 15.61 47.21 -9.83
N TRP A 79 15.57 46.53 -10.98
CA TRP A 79 14.38 45.96 -11.60
C TRP A 79 14.32 44.43 -11.43
N PHE A 80 13.14 43.89 -11.13
CA PHE A 80 12.84 42.45 -11.20
C PHE A 80 11.51 42.23 -11.91
N THR A 81 11.49 41.39 -12.94
CA THR A 81 10.26 40.96 -13.60
C THR A 81 9.70 39.70 -12.90
N HIS A 82 8.43 39.76 -12.49
CA HIS A 82 7.70 38.64 -11.91
C HIS A 82 6.90 37.92 -13.00
N THR A 83 7.27 36.69 -13.34
CA THR A 83 6.39 35.76 -14.06
C THR A 83 6.06 34.59 -13.14
N GLY A 84 4.79 34.45 -12.78
CA GLY A 84 4.23 33.27 -12.11
C GLY A 84 3.96 33.44 -10.61
N ILE A 85 2.74 33.85 -10.25
CA ILE A 85 2.20 33.68 -8.89
C ILE A 85 1.53 32.30 -8.85
N ILE A 86 2.11 31.35 -8.13
CA ILE A 86 1.44 30.10 -7.74
C ILE A 86 0.60 30.39 -6.49
N SER A 87 -0.66 29.96 -6.49
CA SER A 87 -1.60 30.21 -5.39
C SER A 87 -1.16 29.53 -4.07
N PRO A 88 -1.45 30.09 -2.88
CA PRO A 88 -0.93 29.56 -1.61
C PRO A 88 -1.73 28.39 -1.00
N GLN A 89 -2.64 27.74 -1.73
CA GLN A 89 -3.66 26.87 -1.11
C GLN A 89 -3.33 25.37 -1.00
N THR A 90 -2.11 24.93 -1.29
CA THR A 90 -1.78 23.49 -1.18
C THR A 90 -0.56 23.28 -0.31
N ARG A 91 -0.77 22.86 0.94
CA ARG A 91 0.28 22.24 1.75
C ARG A 91 0.55 20.85 1.19
N PHE A 92 1.52 20.72 0.30
CA PHE A 92 2.05 19.41 -0.08
C PHE A 92 3.06 18.98 0.98
N ASN A 93 2.69 18.05 1.85
CA ASN A 93 3.65 17.34 2.70
C ASN A 93 4.51 16.45 1.79
N MET A 94 5.69 16.95 1.38
CA MET A 94 6.69 16.08 0.77
C MET A 94 7.20 15.10 1.83
N VAL A 95 6.75 13.85 1.72
CA VAL A 95 7.28 12.72 2.48
C VAL A 95 8.70 12.45 1.96
N SER A 96 9.73 12.78 2.74
CA SER A 96 11.06 12.25 2.47
C SER A 96 11.02 10.74 2.69
N CYS A 97 11.45 9.97 1.68
CA CYS A 97 11.55 8.50 1.77
C CYS A 97 12.42 8.12 2.98
N LEU A 98 11.90 7.28 3.88
CA LEU A 98 12.71 6.74 4.97
C LEU A 98 13.66 5.70 4.36
N GLU A 99 14.91 5.71 4.78
CA GLU A 99 15.91 4.74 4.31
C GLU A 99 16.03 3.62 5.35
N HIS A 100 16.23 2.37 4.90
CA HIS A 100 16.33 1.19 5.77
C HIS A 100 17.69 0.49 5.65
N PRO A 101 18.83 1.18 5.80
CA PRO A 101 20.17 0.63 5.53
C PRO A 101 20.52 -0.54 6.46
N ALA A 102 19.91 -0.63 7.64
CA ALA A 102 20.09 -1.74 8.58
C ALA A 102 19.50 -3.06 8.05
N GLY A 103 18.55 -3.01 7.10
CA GLY A 103 17.97 -4.20 6.51
C GLY A 103 17.09 -5.01 7.46
N GLY A 104 16.52 -4.39 8.50
CA GLY A 104 15.70 -5.06 9.51
C GLY A 104 14.49 -5.79 8.92
N TYR A 105 13.95 -5.29 7.80
CA TYR A 105 12.80 -5.89 7.11
C TYR A 105 13.04 -7.34 6.71
N LYS A 106 14.29 -7.80 6.55
CA LYS A 106 14.58 -9.21 6.24
C LYS A 106 13.96 -10.17 7.25
N LYS A 107 13.82 -9.74 8.50
CA LYS A 107 13.25 -10.52 9.61
C LYS A 107 11.78 -10.87 9.43
N ILE A 108 11.02 -10.09 8.68
CA ILE A 108 9.61 -10.43 8.39
C ILE A 108 9.50 -11.54 7.35
N PHE A 109 10.61 -11.91 6.71
CA PHE A 109 10.69 -13.01 5.75
C PHE A 109 11.55 -14.16 6.28
N GLU A 110 11.64 -14.36 7.60
CA GLU A 110 12.37 -15.49 8.20
C GLU A 110 11.39 -16.50 8.80
N SER A 111 11.75 -17.79 8.71
CA SER A 111 10.93 -18.87 9.27
C SER A 111 10.85 -18.76 10.79
N CYS A 112 9.74 -19.19 11.35
CA CYS A 112 9.52 -19.20 12.79
C CYS A 112 8.81 -20.47 13.24
N GLU A 113 8.98 -20.83 14.50
CA GLU A 113 8.31 -21.98 15.11
C GLU A 113 6.93 -21.59 15.64
N GLU A 114 6.00 -22.55 15.65
CA GLU A 114 4.72 -22.38 16.36
C GLU A 114 4.92 -22.27 17.88
N LEU A 115 3.92 -21.73 18.57
CA LEU A 115 3.93 -21.66 20.03
C LEU A 115 3.16 -22.85 20.60
N ALA A 116 3.63 -23.43 21.70
CA ALA A 116 2.93 -24.50 22.39
C ALA A 116 1.71 -23.99 23.19
N GLU A 117 1.81 -22.76 23.71
CA GLU A 117 0.75 -22.08 24.47
C GLU A 117 0.78 -20.57 24.18
N PRO A 118 -0.33 -19.84 24.43
CA PRO A 118 -0.35 -18.38 24.33
C PRO A 118 0.64 -17.75 25.31
N ILE A 119 1.46 -16.80 24.80
CA ILE A 119 2.41 -16.06 25.62
C ILE A 119 1.84 -14.70 26.03
N PRO A 120 2.10 -14.20 27.25
CA PRO A 120 1.70 -12.86 27.64
C PRO A 120 2.50 -11.81 26.86
N ALA A 121 1.82 -10.75 26.42
CA ALA A 121 2.46 -9.57 25.85
C ALA A 121 2.64 -8.49 26.93
N HIS A 122 3.74 -7.75 26.88
CA HIS A 122 3.97 -6.62 27.76
C HIS A 122 3.30 -5.37 27.21
N VAL A 123 2.32 -4.86 27.95
CA VAL A 123 1.54 -3.69 27.54
C VAL A 123 2.21 -2.40 28.02
N SER A 124 2.37 -1.45 27.11
CA SER A 124 2.68 -0.05 27.42
C SER A 124 1.62 0.87 26.80
N GLY A 125 1.37 2.02 27.44
CA GLY A 125 0.18 2.83 27.16
C GLY A 125 -1.08 2.30 27.86
N LYS A 126 -2.27 2.68 27.39
CA LYS A 126 -3.55 2.25 28.00
C LYS A 126 -4.51 1.75 26.92
N ILE A 127 -4.65 0.43 26.83
CA ILE A 127 -5.61 -0.21 25.93
C ILE A 127 -7.04 0.26 26.30
N PRO A 128 -7.87 0.69 25.33
CA PRO A 128 -9.25 1.06 25.60
C PRO A 128 -10.03 -0.10 26.24
N ALA A 129 -10.78 0.17 27.32
CA ALA A 129 -11.47 -0.88 28.07
C ALA A 129 -12.57 -1.60 27.24
N TRP A 130 -13.11 -0.93 26.22
CA TRP A 130 -14.09 -1.51 25.31
C TRP A 130 -13.48 -2.45 24.27
N LEU A 131 -12.15 -2.40 24.07
CA LEU A 131 -11.45 -3.22 23.09
C LEU A 131 -11.17 -4.60 23.69
N THR A 132 -12.18 -5.45 23.65
CA THR A 132 -12.11 -6.87 24.04
C THR A 132 -12.42 -7.71 22.82
N GLY A 133 -11.62 -8.75 22.56
CA GLY A 133 -11.73 -9.59 21.38
C GLY A 133 -10.37 -10.11 20.89
N SER A 134 -10.38 -10.81 19.76
CA SER A 134 -9.20 -11.42 19.15
C SER A 134 -8.90 -10.81 17.77
N LEU A 135 -7.67 -10.34 17.58
CA LEU A 135 -7.11 -10.06 16.25
C LEU A 135 -6.53 -11.36 15.67
N LEU A 136 -7.10 -11.83 14.55
CA LEU A 136 -6.61 -12.98 13.80
C LEU A 136 -5.96 -12.52 12.49
N ARG A 137 -4.75 -12.99 12.19
CA ARG A 137 -4.04 -12.65 10.94
C ARG A 137 -3.38 -13.87 10.31
N MET A 138 -3.32 -13.87 8.98
CA MET A 138 -2.69 -14.92 8.16
C MET A 138 -1.41 -14.41 7.51
N GLY A 139 -0.44 -15.31 7.34
CA GLY A 139 0.77 -15.03 6.58
C GLY A 139 1.66 -16.27 6.42
N PRO A 140 2.74 -16.19 5.62
CA PRO A 140 3.74 -17.24 5.53
C PRO A 140 4.60 -17.29 6.81
N GLY A 141 4.76 -18.48 7.39
CA GLY A 141 5.56 -18.68 8.61
C GLY A 141 6.78 -19.59 8.46
N LEU A 142 6.86 -20.36 7.37
CA LEU A 142 7.94 -21.30 7.08
C LEU A 142 8.33 -21.15 5.61
N PHE A 143 9.56 -20.72 5.35
CA PHE A 143 10.05 -20.35 4.02
C PHE A 143 11.01 -21.37 3.40
N GLU A 144 11.21 -22.50 4.05
CA GLU A 144 12.01 -23.62 3.56
C GLU A 144 11.57 -24.94 4.21
N ILE A 145 11.71 -26.06 3.50
CA ILE A 145 11.51 -27.41 4.02
C ILE A 145 12.85 -28.15 3.93
N GLY A 146 13.56 -28.28 5.05
CA GLY A 146 14.93 -28.80 5.04
C GLY A 146 15.84 -27.89 4.23
N ASP A 147 16.44 -28.43 3.17
CA ASP A 147 17.32 -27.69 2.25
C ASP A 147 16.57 -27.10 1.03
N GLU A 148 15.26 -27.35 0.91
CA GLU A 148 14.45 -26.85 -0.22
C GLU A 148 13.81 -25.50 0.13
N PRO A 149 14.23 -24.38 -0.51
CA PRO A 149 13.66 -23.07 -0.25
C PRO A 149 12.36 -22.86 -1.01
N PHE A 150 11.44 -22.10 -0.41
CA PHE A 150 10.40 -21.42 -1.16
C PHE A 150 10.96 -20.15 -1.80
N TYR A 151 10.52 -19.82 -3.01
CA TYR A 151 11.07 -18.72 -3.81
C TYR A 151 10.25 -17.43 -3.75
N HIS A 152 8.93 -17.52 -3.65
CA HIS A 152 8.03 -16.36 -3.69
C HIS A 152 7.44 -16.02 -2.32
N LEU A 153 7.08 -14.74 -2.10
CA LEU A 153 6.42 -14.29 -0.87
C LEU A 153 5.16 -15.10 -0.53
N PHE A 154 4.47 -15.60 -1.55
CA PHE A 154 3.20 -16.32 -1.42
C PHE A 154 3.34 -17.86 -1.37
N ASP A 155 4.55 -18.35 -1.11
CA ASP A 155 4.83 -19.80 -1.08
C ASP A 155 5.03 -20.36 0.33
N GLY A 156 5.42 -19.52 1.28
CA GLY A 156 5.69 -19.97 2.64
C GLY A 156 4.45 -20.58 3.30
N GLN A 157 4.63 -21.58 4.15
CA GLN A 157 3.50 -22.34 4.70
C GLN A 157 2.66 -21.48 5.66
N ALA A 158 1.33 -21.60 5.54
CA ALA A 158 0.36 -20.78 6.23
C ALA A 158 0.47 -20.85 7.75
N LEU A 159 0.63 -19.68 8.37
CA LEU A 159 0.70 -19.46 9.80
C LEU A 159 -0.45 -18.54 10.20
N ILE A 160 -1.26 -18.98 11.17
CA ILE A 160 -2.29 -18.14 11.79
C ILE A 160 -1.74 -17.53 13.08
N HIS A 161 -2.00 -16.24 13.25
CA HIS A 161 -1.58 -15.43 14.38
C HIS A 161 -2.81 -14.93 15.13
N LYS A 162 -2.77 -14.98 16.47
CA LYS A 162 -3.81 -14.43 17.35
C LYS A 162 -3.20 -13.49 18.37
N PHE A 163 -3.69 -12.26 18.43
CA PHE A 163 -3.58 -11.41 19.62
C PHE A 163 -4.93 -11.36 20.31
N ASP A 164 -4.99 -11.81 21.55
CA ASP A 164 -6.22 -11.82 22.34
C ASP A 164 -6.18 -10.70 23.36
N LEU A 165 -7.16 -9.80 23.32
CA LEU A 165 -7.24 -8.59 24.14
C LEU A 165 -8.40 -8.72 25.11
N LYS A 166 -8.12 -8.62 26.42
CA LYS A 166 -9.14 -8.68 27.45
C LYS A 166 -8.72 -7.92 28.70
N ASP A 167 -9.58 -7.04 29.19
CA ASP A 167 -9.37 -6.28 30.44
C ASP A 167 -7.99 -5.59 30.49
N GLY A 168 -7.54 -5.03 29.36
CA GLY A 168 -6.24 -4.36 29.22
C GLY A 168 -5.02 -5.28 29.18
N HIS A 169 -5.22 -6.60 29.24
CA HIS A 169 -4.19 -7.62 29.06
C HIS A 169 -4.21 -8.14 27.62
N VAL A 170 -3.04 -8.55 27.13
CA VAL A 170 -2.89 -9.09 25.78
C VAL A 170 -2.08 -10.38 25.83
N THR A 171 -2.54 -11.40 25.11
CA THR A 171 -1.75 -12.61 24.82
C THR A 171 -1.50 -12.73 23.33
N TYR A 172 -0.41 -13.40 22.96
CA TYR A 172 -0.08 -13.73 21.58
C TYR A 172 0.06 -15.23 21.41
N TYR A 173 -0.50 -15.75 20.32
CA TYR A 173 -0.42 -17.16 19.96
C TYR A 173 -0.31 -17.34 18.46
N ARG A 174 0.34 -18.42 18.00
CA ARG A 174 0.41 -18.76 16.58
C ARG A 174 0.56 -20.26 16.36
N ARG A 175 -0.05 -20.76 15.29
CA ARG A 175 0.12 -22.14 14.81
C ARG A 175 0.12 -22.25 13.30
N PHE A 176 0.84 -23.22 12.76
CA PHE A 176 0.71 -23.55 11.33
C PHE A 176 -0.65 -24.17 11.04
N ILE A 177 -1.28 -23.77 9.95
CA ILE A 177 -2.48 -24.45 9.45
C ILE A 177 -2.06 -25.84 8.97
N ARG A 178 -2.74 -26.89 9.42
CA ARG A 178 -2.47 -28.29 9.04
C ARG A 178 -3.10 -28.61 7.69
N THR A 179 -2.67 -27.90 6.65
CA THR A 179 -3.08 -28.13 5.25
C THR A 179 -2.41 -29.39 4.69
N ASP A 180 -2.88 -29.92 3.56
CA ASP A 180 -2.21 -31.04 2.89
C ASP A 180 -0.79 -30.62 2.46
N ALA A 181 -0.61 -29.38 2.00
CA ALA A 181 0.72 -28.83 1.68
C ALA A 181 1.67 -28.93 2.88
N TYR A 182 1.25 -28.45 4.06
CA TYR A 182 2.07 -28.45 5.26
C TYR A 182 2.30 -29.86 5.81
N VAL A 183 1.24 -30.65 5.97
CA VAL A 183 1.31 -32.00 6.56
C VAL A 183 2.20 -32.91 5.71
N ARG A 184 2.05 -32.87 4.39
CA ARG A 184 2.89 -33.67 3.49
C ARG A 184 4.32 -33.17 3.45
N ALA A 185 4.54 -31.84 3.45
CA ALA A 185 5.88 -31.29 3.50
C ALA A 185 6.64 -31.70 4.78
N MET A 186 5.97 -31.65 5.93
CA MET A 186 6.55 -32.10 7.21
C MET A 186 6.80 -33.61 7.24
N THR A 187 5.88 -34.40 6.66
CA THR A 187 5.97 -35.87 6.64
C THR A 187 7.09 -36.35 5.71
N GLU A 188 7.18 -35.78 4.51
CA GLU A 188 8.14 -36.18 3.47
C GLU A 188 9.47 -35.40 3.55
N LYS A 189 9.56 -34.37 4.42
CA LYS A 189 10.73 -33.51 4.61
C LYS A 189 11.24 -32.86 3.31
N ARG A 190 10.30 -32.47 2.45
CA ARG A 190 10.53 -31.82 1.15
C ARG A 190 9.28 -31.05 0.73
N ILE A 191 9.36 -30.21 -0.30
CA ILE A 191 8.20 -29.55 -0.90
C ILE A 191 7.46 -30.59 -1.75
N VAL A 192 6.22 -30.91 -1.37
CA VAL A 192 5.41 -31.96 -2.03
C VAL A 192 4.37 -31.39 -2.98
N ILE A 193 3.79 -30.23 -2.65
CA ILE A 193 2.78 -29.55 -3.44
C ILE A 193 3.41 -28.30 -4.08
N THR A 194 3.15 -28.08 -5.36
CA THR A 194 3.57 -26.86 -6.06
C THR A 194 2.83 -25.66 -5.49
N GLU A 195 3.59 -24.67 -5.04
CA GLU A 195 3.09 -23.38 -4.57
C GLU A 195 3.13 -22.33 -5.70
N PHE A 196 2.76 -21.09 -5.40
CA PHE A 196 2.59 -20.02 -6.38
C PHE A 196 3.83 -19.83 -7.29
N GLY A 197 5.01 -19.64 -6.69
CA GLY A 197 6.28 -19.43 -7.39
C GLY A 197 7.32 -20.55 -7.17
N THR A 198 6.92 -21.66 -6.56
CA THR A 198 7.82 -22.79 -6.26
C THR A 198 7.23 -24.11 -6.74
N ALA A 199 7.87 -24.73 -7.73
CA ALA A 199 7.47 -26.03 -8.24
C ALA A 199 7.92 -27.16 -7.29
N ALA A 200 7.01 -28.08 -6.97
CA ALA A 200 7.37 -29.32 -6.30
C ALA A 200 7.96 -30.31 -7.31
N TYR A 201 9.02 -31.02 -6.91
CA TYR A 201 9.63 -32.05 -7.74
C TYR A 201 9.23 -33.46 -7.26
N PRO A 202 9.03 -34.42 -8.18
CA PRO A 202 8.78 -35.81 -7.80
C PRO A 202 9.98 -36.39 -7.05
N ASP A 203 9.69 -37.15 -6.00
CA ASP A 203 10.69 -37.83 -5.16
C ASP A 203 11.81 -38.50 -6.01
N PRO A 204 13.09 -38.14 -5.79
CA PRO A 204 14.23 -38.74 -6.47
C PRO A 204 14.41 -40.22 -6.16
N CYS A 205 13.93 -40.70 -4.99
CA CYS A 205 14.06 -42.06 -4.51
C CYS A 205 12.95 -43.01 -4.99
N LYS A 206 11.90 -42.49 -5.66
CA LYS A 206 10.84 -43.33 -6.26
C LYS A 206 11.27 -43.92 -7.60
N ASN A 207 11.22 -45.25 -7.72
CA ASN A 207 11.47 -45.99 -8.96
C ASN A 207 10.55 -45.51 -10.12
N ILE A 208 11.01 -45.65 -11.37
CA ILE A 208 10.29 -45.21 -12.58
C ILE A 208 8.83 -45.68 -12.62
N PHE A 209 8.54 -46.89 -12.12
CA PHE A 209 7.18 -47.45 -12.07
C PHE A 209 6.26 -46.76 -11.05
N SER A 210 6.74 -46.38 -9.86
CA SER A 210 5.92 -45.64 -8.88
C SER A 210 5.75 -44.18 -9.28
N ARG A 211 6.73 -43.61 -10.00
CA ARG A 211 6.62 -42.28 -10.65
C ARG A 211 5.54 -42.22 -11.73
N PHE A 212 5.28 -43.33 -12.42
CA PHE A 212 4.21 -43.41 -13.42
C PHE A 212 2.82 -43.44 -12.77
N PHE A 213 2.66 -44.05 -11.59
CA PHE A 213 1.38 -44.07 -10.87
C PHE A 213 1.00 -42.73 -10.24
N THR A 214 1.96 -41.93 -9.75
CA THR A 214 1.67 -40.56 -9.27
C THR A 214 1.16 -39.63 -10.39
N TYR A 215 1.53 -39.91 -11.64
CA TYR A 215 1.05 -39.15 -12.80
C TYR A 215 -0.46 -39.31 -13.05
N PHE A 216 -1.09 -40.39 -12.57
CA PHE A 216 -2.52 -40.67 -12.77
C PHE A 216 -3.42 -40.20 -11.62
N GLN A 217 -2.89 -39.59 -10.55
CA GLN A 217 -3.66 -39.15 -9.38
C GLN A 217 -4.31 -37.76 -9.51
N GLY A 218 -4.30 -37.16 -10.70
CA GLY A 218 -4.90 -35.84 -10.92
C GLY A 218 -3.99 -34.69 -10.50
N ILE A 219 -4.38 -33.47 -10.85
CA ILE A 219 -3.60 -32.25 -10.56
C ILE A 219 -3.79 -31.87 -9.09
N GLU A 220 -2.69 -31.83 -8.32
CA GLU A 220 -2.70 -31.41 -6.92
C GLU A 220 -2.60 -29.88 -6.83
N VAL A 221 -3.75 -29.21 -6.70
CA VAL A 221 -3.84 -27.77 -6.43
C VAL A 221 -3.49 -27.48 -4.97
N THR A 222 -2.79 -26.36 -4.72
CA THR A 222 -2.37 -25.99 -3.35
C THR A 222 -3.57 -25.61 -2.48
N ASP A 223 -3.52 -26.04 -1.22
CA ASP A 223 -4.40 -25.63 -0.14
C ASP A 223 -3.66 -24.83 0.94
N ASN A 224 -2.47 -24.30 0.64
CA ASN A 224 -1.71 -23.42 1.51
C ASN A 224 -2.47 -22.10 1.74
N CYS A 225 -3.34 -22.08 2.75
CA CYS A 225 -4.28 -21.00 3.06
C CYS A 225 -3.62 -19.82 3.82
N LEU A 226 -2.60 -19.20 3.24
CA LEU A 226 -1.77 -18.18 3.91
C LEU A 226 -2.28 -16.72 3.79
N VAL A 227 -3.33 -16.47 3.01
CA VAL A 227 -3.66 -15.10 2.57
C VAL A 227 -4.58 -14.38 3.55
N ASN A 228 -5.73 -14.96 3.87
CA ASN A 228 -6.76 -14.31 4.69
C ASN A 228 -7.55 -15.33 5.51
N ILE A 229 -8.34 -14.84 6.47
CA ILE A 229 -9.33 -15.58 7.25
C ILE A 229 -10.63 -14.78 7.28
N TYR A 230 -11.77 -15.44 7.07
CA TYR A 230 -13.08 -14.78 7.09
C TYR A 230 -14.18 -15.71 7.64
N PRO A 231 -15.27 -15.15 8.19
CA PRO A 231 -16.37 -15.94 8.71
C PRO A 231 -17.32 -16.38 7.59
N ILE A 232 -17.85 -17.60 7.71
CA ILE A 232 -19.03 -18.07 6.99
C ILE A 232 -19.97 -18.66 8.04
N GLY A 233 -21.05 -17.93 8.33
CA GLY A 233 -21.91 -18.26 9.45
C GLY A 233 -21.20 -18.17 10.80
N GLU A 234 -21.22 -19.24 11.58
CA GLU A 234 -20.54 -19.31 12.90
C GLU A 234 -19.07 -19.79 12.78
N ASP A 235 -18.66 -20.22 11.59
CA ASP A 235 -17.37 -20.85 11.33
C ASP A 235 -16.37 -19.87 10.70
N PHE A 236 -15.07 -20.14 10.87
CA PHE A 236 -13.98 -19.34 10.32
C PHE A 236 -13.15 -20.15 9.33
N TYR A 237 -12.83 -19.54 8.19
CA TYR A 237 -12.10 -20.21 7.12
C TYR A 237 -10.86 -19.41 6.73
N ALA A 238 -9.69 -20.03 6.87
CA ALA A 238 -8.47 -19.56 6.24
C ALA A 238 -8.51 -19.86 4.74
N CYS A 239 -7.95 -18.98 3.92
CA CYS A 239 -7.99 -19.12 2.47
C CYS A 239 -6.69 -18.70 1.77
N THR A 240 -6.58 -19.17 0.53
CA THR A 240 -5.73 -18.65 -0.53
C THR A 240 -6.63 -18.34 -1.73
N GLU A 241 -6.09 -18.32 -2.95
CA GLU A 241 -6.85 -18.00 -4.18
C GLU A 241 -7.21 -19.22 -5.03
N THR A 242 -7.27 -20.40 -4.40
CA THR A 242 -7.66 -21.66 -5.04
C THR A 242 -9.10 -22.04 -4.71
N ASN A 243 -9.51 -23.25 -5.07
CA ASN A 243 -10.81 -23.82 -4.69
C ASN A 243 -10.83 -24.34 -3.24
N TYR A 244 -9.68 -24.45 -2.58
CA TYR A 244 -9.59 -24.97 -1.22
C TYR A 244 -9.59 -23.85 -0.18
N ILE A 245 -10.47 -23.98 0.81
CA ILE A 245 -10.47 -23.18 2.03
C ILE A 245 -10.38 -24.12 3.24
N THR A 246 -9.78 -23.65 4.33
CA THR A 246 -9.53 -24.47 5.51
C THR A 246 -10.28 -23.91 6.71
N LYS A 247 -11.26 -24.65 7.22
CA LYS A 247 -11.97 -24.33 8.46
C LYS A 247 -11.01 -24.42 9.64
N VAL A 248 -11.02 -23.39 10.48
CA VAL A 248 -10.18 -23.26 11.67
C VAL A 248 -11.01 -22.88 12.89
N ASP A 249 -10.56 -23.31 14.05
CA ASP A 249 -11.07 -22.83 15.34
C ASP A 249 -10.40 -21.47 15.64
N PRO A 250 -11.16 -20.36 15.77
CA PRO A 250 -10.59 -19.03 16.01
C PRO A 250 -10.02 -18.86 17.42
N ASP A 251 -10.39 -19.70 18.38
CA ASP A 251 -9.98 -19.57 19.78
C ASP A 251 -8.71 -20.41 20.04
N THR A 252 -8.67 -21.65 19.52
CA THR A 252 -7.53 -22.59 19.69
C THR A 252 -6.53 -22.58 18.54
N LEU A 253 -6.87 -21.98 17.39
CA LEU A 253 -6.10 -22.03 16.14
C LEU A 253 -5.92 -23.46 15.59
N GLU A 254 -6.82 -24.37 15.95
CA GLU A 254 -6.84 -25.72 15.43
C GLU A 254 -7.40 -25.78 14.01
N THR A 255 -6.78 -26.62 13.18
CA THR A 255 -7.27 -26.90 11.84
C THR A 255 -8.36 -27.96 11.94
N ILE A 256 -9.56 -27.62 11.47
CA ILE A 256 -10.74 -28.48 11.61
C ILE A 256 -10.96 -29.30 10.35
N LYS A 257 -11.09 -28.64 9.18
CA LYS A 257 -11.51 -29.31 7.95
C LYS A 257 -11.08 -28.54 6.70
N LYS A 258 -10.56 -29.25 5.71
CA LYS A 258 -10.42 -28.76 4.32
C LYS A 258 -11.76 -28.82 3.60
N VAL A 259 -12.13 -27.75 2.91
CA VAL A 259 -13.33 -27.64 2.09
C VAL A 259 -12.94 -27.35 0.64
N ASP A 260 -13.47 -28.15 -0.27
CA ASP A 260 -13.35 -27.92 -1.71
C ASP A 260 -14.62 -27.23 -2.23
N LEU A 261 -14.48 -25.98 -2.66
CA LEU A 261 -15.58 -25.17 -3.17
C LEU A 261 -16.13 -25.68 -4.50
N CYS A 262 -15.36 -26.45 -5.28
CA CYS A 262 -15.81 -27.06 -6.53
C CYS A 262 -16.95 -28.06 -6.32
N ASN A 263 -17.10 -28.61 -5.10
CA ASN A 263 -18.20 -29.51 -4.76
C ASN A 263 -19.55 -28.80 -4.66
N TYR A 264 -19.55 -27.46 -4.52
CA TYR A 264 -20.75 -26.66 -4.27
C TYR A 264 -20.98 -25.60 -5.35
N LEU A 265 -19.92 -25.10 -5.97
CA LEU A 265 -19.94 -23.97 -6.88
C LEU A 265 -19.18 -24.29 -8.17
N SER A 266 -19.68 -23.79 -9.30
CA SER A 266 -18.99 -23.86 -10.59
C SER A 266 -17.94 -22.75 -10.70
N VAL A 267 -16.83 -22.93 -9.99
CA VAL A 267 -15.65 -22.04 -9.98
C VAL A 267 -14.38 -22.90 -9.94
N ASN A 268 -13.29 -22.40 -10.50
CA ASN A 268 -11.96 -23.04 -10.46
C ASN A 268 -11.17 -22.62 -9.20
N GLY A 269 -11.54 -21.48 -8.62
CA GLY A 269 -10.95 -20.87 -7.44
C GLY A 269 -11.68 -19.55 -7.16
N VAL A 270 -11.57 -19.05 -5.94
CA VAL A 270 -12.18 -17.78 -5.52
C VAL A 270 -11.12 -16.86 -4.92
N THR A 271 -11.41 -15.57 -4.83
CA THR A 271 -10.48 -14.63 -4.20
C THR A 271 -10.38 -14.85 -2.69
N ALA A 272 -9.28 -14.36 -2.08
CA ALA A 272 -9.13 -14.27 -0.63
C ALA A 272 -9.86 -13.05 -0.02
N HIS A 273 -10.61 -12.30 -0.82
CA HIS A 273 -11.27 -11.04 -0.45
C HIS A 273 -12.78 -11.08 -0.67
N PRO A 274 -13.51 -11.97 0.02
CA PRO A 274 -14.96 -11.97 -0.05
C PRO A 274 -15.55 -10.73 0.63
N HIS A 275 -16.64 -10.23 0.08
CA HIS A 275 -17.47 -9.22 0.72
C HIS A 275 -18.49 -9.88 1.65
N THR A 276 -18.60 -9.40 2.88
CA THR A 276 -19.62 -9.86 3.84
C THR A 276 -20.64 -8.76 4.12
N GLU A 277 -21.93 -9.10 4.13
CA GLU A 277 -23.02 -8.22 4.54
C GLU A 277 -23.29 -8.30 6.05
N PRO A 278 -23.98 -7.30 6.64
CA PRO A 278 -24.29 -7.31 8.08
C PRO A 278 -25.09 -8.51 8.57
N ASP A 279 -25.86 -9.17 7.69
CA ASP A 279 -26.63 -10.38 8.03
C ASP A 279 -25.77 -11.66 8.04
N GLY A 280 -24.53 -11.59 7.56
CA GLY A 280 -23.63 -12.74 7.39
C GLY A 280 -23.63 -13.35 5.99
N THR A 281 -24.35 -12.77 5.02
CA THR A 281 -24.24 -13.17 3.61
C THR A 281 -22.82 -12.90 3.11
N VAL A 282 -22.21 -13.88 2.45
CA VAL A 282 -20.87 -13.77 1.86
C VAL A 282 -20.96 -13.78 0.33
N TYR A 283 -20.29 -12.82 -0.31
CA TYR A 283 -20.13 -12.72 -1.74
C TYR A 283 -18.66 -12.87 -2.13
N ASN A 284 -18.38 -13.64 -3.18
CA ASN A 284 -17.02 -13.76 -3.70
C ASN A 284 -17.05 -13.85 -5.24
N ILE A 285 -15.90 -13.71 -5.87
CA ILE A 285 -15.72 -13.85 -7.32
C ILE A 285 -14.70 -14.95 -7.61
N GLY A 286 -14.94 -15.72 -8.67
CA GLY A 286 -14.05 -16.80 -9.09
C GLY A 286 -14.06 -17.04 -10.59
N ASN A 287 -12.90 -17.46 -11.13
CA ASN A 287 -12.79 -17.88 -12.53
C ASN A 287 -13.61 -19.16 -12.77
N CYS A 288 -14.27 -19.28 -13.91
CA CYS A 288 -15.05 -20.47 -14.26
C CYS A 288 -15.01 -20.77 -15.77
N PHE A 289 -15.42 -21.98 -16.14
CA PHE A 289 -15.78 -22.29 -17.52
C PHE A 289 -17.18 -21.75 -17.82
N GLY A 290 -17.25 -20.75 -18.68
CA GLY A 290 -18.49 -20.18 -19.20
C GLY A 290 -19.09 -21.00 -20.35
N LYS A 291 -20.16 -20.47 -20.95
CA LYS A 291 -20.85 -21.09 -22.10
C LYS A 291 -19.93 -21.16 -23.33
N ASN A 292 -20.16 -22.12 -24.23
CA ASN A 292 -19.42 -22.26 -25.49
C ASN A 292 -17.89 -22.41 -25.34
N MET A 293 -17.43 -23.04 -24.26
CA MET A 293 -15.99 -23.24 -23.98
C MET A 293 -15.22 -21.91 -23.91
N SER A 294 -15.85 -20.82 -23.42
CA SER A 294 -15.16 -19.60 -23.04
C SER A 294 -14.89 -19.57 -21.54
N LEU A 295 -13.91 -18.81 -21.11
CA LEU A 295 -13.73 -18.49 -19.70
C LEU A 295 -14.60 -17.29 -19.31
N ALA A 296 -14.96 -17.27 -18.04
CA ALA A 296 -15.80 -16.24 -17.44
C ALA A 296 -15.49 -16.11 -15.94
N TYR A 297 -16.17 -15.19 -15.26
CA TYR A 297 -16.04 -14.97 -13.82
C TYR A 297 -17.41 -15.04 -13.16
N ASN A 298 -17.59 -15.92 -12.20
CA ASN A 298 -18.84 -16.07 -11.47
C ASN A 298 -18.78 -15.30 -10.15
N ILE A 299 -19.81 -14.47 -9.89
CA ILE A 299 -20.11 -14.02 -8.55
C ILE A 299 -20.86 -15.13 -7.84
N VAL A 300 -20.35 -15.54 -6.69
CA VAL A 300 -20.94 -16.56 -5.82
C VAL A 300 -21.53 -15.90 -4.59
N LYS A 301 -22.62 -16.46 -4.08
CA LYS A 301 -23.29 -16.06 -2.84
C LYS A 301 -23.39 -17.26 -1.92
N ILE A 302 -22.92 -17.10 -0.69
CA ILE A 302 -23.14 -18.00 0.42
C ILE A 302 -24.12 -17.31 1.38
N PRO A 303 -25.28 -17.90 1.67
CA PRO A 303 -26.28 -17.28 2.54
C PRO A 303 -25.78 -17.17 3.99
N PRO A 304 -26.45 -16.37 4.83
CA PRO A 304 -26.17 -16.33 6.27
C PRO A 304 -26.58 -17.66 6.95
N PRO A 305 -26.27 -17.88 8.25
CA PRO A 305 -26.80 -19.00 9.01
C PRO A 305 -28.30 -19.16 8.84
N GLN A 306 -28.73 -20.40 8.67
CA GLN A 306 -30.13 -20.76 8.42
C GLN A 306 -30.75 -21.35 9.69
N GLU A 307 -32.07 -21.22 9.86
CA GLU A 307 -32.78 -21.75 11.04
C GLU A 307 -32.64 -23.27 11.19
N ASP A 308 -32.49 -23.99 10.07
CA ASP A 308 -32.29 -25.43 10.02
C ASP A 308 -30.87 -25.87 10.39
N LYS A 309 -29.97 -24.91 10.69
CA LYS A 309 -28.56 -25.12 11.07
C LYS A 309 -27.73 -25.91 10.05
N SER A 310 -28.19 -25.99 8.79
CA SER A 310 -27.38 -26.55 7.71
C SER A 310 -26.13 -25.69 7.50
N ASP A 311 -25.02 -26.30 7.09
CA ASP A 311 -23.81 -25.56 6.70
C ASP A 311 -24.15 -24.57 5.56
N PRO A 312 -23.95 -23.26 5.74
CA PRO A 312 -24.28 -22.28 4.71
C PRO A 312 -23.60 -22.54 3.36
N ILE A 313 -22.43 -23.18 3.36
CA ILE A 313 -21.68 -23.51 2.13
C ILE A 313 -22.50 -24.46 1.24
N GLU A 314 -23.31 -25.36 1.82
CA GLU A 314 -24.16 -26.29 1.06
C GLU A 314 -25.25 -25.57 0.26
N LYS A 315 -25.60 -24.34 0.67
CA LYS A 315 -26.60 -23.48 0.03
C LYS A 315 -25.98 -22.40 -0.86
N SER A 316 -24.69 -22.54 -1.20
CA SER A 316 -23.98 -21.64 -2.10
C SER A 316 -24.58 -21.65 -3.50
N LYS A 317 -24.59 -20.49 -4.17
CA LYS A 317 -25.05 -20.38 -5.56
C LYS A 317 -24.27 -19.35 -6.36
N VAL A 318 -24.22 -19.56 -7.68
CA VAL A 318 -23.77 -18.53 -8.63
C VAL A 318 -24.92 -17.54 -8.86
N LEU A 319 -24.63 -16.25 -8.78
CA LEU A 319 -25.63 -15.19 -9.01
C LEU A 319 -25.57 -14.60 -10.40
N VAL A 320 -24.37 -14.17 -10.81
CA VAL A 320 -24.15 -13.50 -12.09
C VAL A 320 -22.79 -13.90 -12.63
N GLN A 321 -22.68 -13.93 -13.96
CA GLN A 321 -21.46 -14.26 -14.68
C GLN A 321 -20.98 -13.05 -15.49
N PHE A 322 -19.73 -12.64 -15.26
CA PHE A 322 -19.04 -11.64 -16.07
C PHE A 322 -18.31 -12.32 -17.25
N PRO A 323 -18.30 -11.68 -18.43
CA PRO A 323 -17.54 -12.18 -19.57
C PRO A 323 -16.03 -11.99 -19.37
N SER A 324 -15.23 -12.84 -20.00
CA SER A 324 -13.79 -12.63 -20.17
C SER A 324 -13.51 -11.89 -21.47
N SER A 325 -12.56 -10.95 -21.43
CA SER A 325 -12.07 -10.24 -22.62
C SER A 325 -11.39 -11.17 -23.62
N GLU A 326 -10.79 -12.27 -23.13
CA GLU A 326 -10.12 -13.28 -23.93
C GLU A 326 -10.72 -14.66 -23.66
N ARG A 327 -11.02 -15.40 -24.73
CA ARG A 327 -11.76 -16.66 -24.65
C ARG A 327 -11.08 -17.73 -23.79
N TYR A 328 -9.74 -17.79 -23.81
CA TYR A 328 -8.95 -18.85 -23.16
C TYR A 328 -7.94 -18.32 -22.14
N LYS A 329 -8.01 -17.02 -21.82
CA LYS A 329 -7.08 -16.37 -20.89
C LYS A 329 -7.86 -15.45 -19.94
N PRO A 330 -8.28 -15.93 -18.76
CA PRO A 330 -8.91 -15.09 -17.79
C PRO A 330 -7.86 -14.14 -17.21
N SER A 331 -8.26 -12.97 -16.77
CA SER A 331 -7.41 -12.10 -15.98
C SER A 331 -7.20 -12.67 -14.58
N TYR A 332 -6.08 -12.30 -13.98
CA TYR A 332 -5.89 -12.42 -12.55
C TYR A 332 -6.92 -11.57 -11.81
N ILE A 333 -7.54 -12.15 -10.78
CA ILE A 333 -8.53 -11.49 -9.92
C ILE A 333 -8.10 -11.65 -8.47
N HIS A 334 -7.92 -10.54 -7.76
CA HIS A 334 -7.52 -10.54 -6.35
C HIS A 334 -8.67 -10.05 -5.45
N SER A 335 -9.46 -9.09 -5.91
CA SER A 335 -10.67 -8.62 -5.23
C SER A 335 -11.67 -8.07 -6.23
N PHE A 336 -12.85 -7.70 -5.76
CA PHE A 336 -13.89 -7.04 -6.54
C PHE A 336 -14.58 -5.98 -5.68
N GLY A 337 -15.41 -5.14 -6.28
CA GLY A 337 -16.19 -4.12 -5.57
C GLY A 337 -17.66 -4.53 -5.39
N MET A 338 -18.26 -4.07 -4.30
CA MET A 338 -19.69 -4.26 -4.01
C MET A 338 -20.29 -2.97 -3.47
N THR A 339 -21.46 -2.58 -4.00
CA THR A 339 -22.32 -1.52 -3.47
C THR A 339 -23.59 -2.14 -2.88
N GLU A 340 -24.56 -1.31 -2.50
CA GLU A 340 -25.89 -1.79 -2.11
C GLU A 340 -26.57 -2.56 -3.25
N ASN A 341 -26.48 -2.06 -4.49
CA ASN A 341 -27.21 -2.59 -5.64
C ASN A 341 -26.34 -3.20 -6.75
N TYR A 342 -25.02 -3.04 -6.72
CA TYR A 342 -24.15 -3.45 -7.83
C TYR A 342 -22.90 -4.23 -7.39
N PHE A 343 -22.45 -5.12 -8.28
CA PHE A 343 -21.10 -5.68 -8.26
C PHE A 343 -20.25 -4.97 -9.32
N VAL A 344 -19.00 -4.69 -8.96
CA VAL A 344 -18.00 -4.06 -9.83
C VAL A 344 -16.82 -5.01 -9.99
N PHE A 345 -16.57 -5.46 -11.22
CA PHE A 345 -15.41 -6.28 -11.54
C PHE A 345 -14.44 -5.51 -12.45
N VAL A 346 -13.16 -5.48 -12.08
CA VAL A 346 -12.10 -4.82 -12.86
C VAL A 346 -11.20 -5.86 -13.50
N GLU A 347 -11.33 -6.04 -14.80
CA GLU A 347 -10.56 -7.01 -15.58
C GLU A 347 -9.24 -6.38 -16.07
N THR A 348 -8.14 -6.79 -15.43
CA THR A 348 -6.79 -6.24 -15.64
C THR A 348 -6.08 -6.90 -16.84
N PRO A 349 -4.98 -6.32 -17.37
CA PRO A 349 -4.22 -6.93 -18.46
C PRO A 349 -3.35 -8.12 -18.04
N VAL A 350 -3.27 -8.46 -16.75
CA VAL A 350 -2.54 -9.63 -16.26
C VAL A 350 -3.40 -10.87 -16.50
N LYS A 351 -2.98 -11.73 -17.41
CA LYS A 351 -3.71 -12.89 -17.91
C LYS A 351 -3.09 -14.20 -17.42
N ILE A 352 -3.94 -15.19 -17.19
CA ILE A 352 -3.53 -16.57 -16.92
C ILE A 352 -3.62 -17.35 -18.23
N ASN A 353 -2.49 -17.81 -18.74
CA ASN A 353 -2.43 -18.64 -19.93
C ASN A 353 -2.81 -20.08 -19.57
N LEU A 354 -4.09 -20.45 -19.77
CA LEU A 354 -4.56 -21.79 -19.42
C LEU A 354 -3.89 -22.91 -20.21
N LEU A 355 -3.44 -22.65 -21.44
CA LEU A 355 -2.73 -23.67 -22.21
C LEU A 355 -1.38 -23.96 -21.56
N LYS A 356 -0.65 -22.93 -21.09
CA LYS A 356 0.53 -23.13 -20.26
C LYS A 356 0.13 -23.85 -18.98
N PHE A 357 -0.88 -23.39 -18.26
CA PHE A 357 -1.33 -24.04 -17.02
C PHE A 357 -1.58 -25.55 -17.21
N LEU A 358 -2.37 -25.95 -18.21
CA LEU A 358 -2.70 -27.36 -18.47
C LEU A 358 -1.50 -28.17 -19.01
N THR A 359 -0.62 -27.58 -19.82
CA THR A 359 0.55 -28.31 -20.38
C THR A 359 1.73 -28.35 -19.41
N SER A 360 1.87 -27.34 -18.55
CA SER A 360 2.81 -27.25 -17.43
C SER A 360 2.72 -28.47 -16.52
N TRP A 361 1.51 -29.01 -16.27
CA TRP A 361 1.36 -30.24 -15.48
C TRP A 361 1.95 -31.50 -16.14
N SER A 362 2.16 -31.48 -17.47
CA SER A 362 2.90 -32.53 -18.20
C SER A 362 4.41 -32.24 -18.28
N ILE A 363 4.85 -31.02 -17.97
CA ILE A 363 6.23 -30.53 -18.10
C ILE A 363 6.82 -30.27 -16.70
N ARG A 364 7.82 -31.08 -16.32
CA ARG A 364 8.48 -30.95 -15.00
C ARG A 364 8.98 -29.52 -14.73
N GLY A 365 8.69 -29.01 -13.54
CA GLY A 365 9.34 -27.81 -12.99
C GLY A 365 8.64 -26.48 -13.26
N THR A 366 7.34 -26.49 -13.53
CA THR A 366 6.51 -25.29 -13.72
C THR A 366 5.70 -24.97 -12.47
N ASN A 367 5.39 -23.69 -12.25
CA ASN A 367 4.56 -23.19 -11.16
C ASN A 367 3.45 -22.24 -11.68
N TYR A 368 2.65 -21.66 -10.77
CA TYR A 368 1.55 -20.76 -11.17
C TYR A 368 2.08 -19.47 -11.80
N MET A 369 3.17 -18.91 -11.29
CA MET A 369 3.79 -17.68 -11.81
C MET A 369 4.17 -17.81 -13.30
N ASP A 370 4.66 -18.96 -13.73
CA ASP A 370 5.02 -19.25 -15.13
C ASP A 370 3.82 -19.18 -16.11
N CYS A 371 2.60 -19.28 -15.57
CA CYS A 371 1.36 -19.25 -16.33
C CYS A 371 0.84 -17.82 -16.56
N PHE A 372 1.37 -16.81 -15.88
CA PHE A 372 0.96 -15.42 -16.08
C PHE A 372 1.64 -14.79 -17.30
N GLU A 373 0.90 -13.93 -17.98
CA GLU A 373 1.41 -13.08 -19.06
C GLU A 373 0.63 -11.76 -19.09
N SER A 374 1.21 -10.72 -19.70
CA SER A 374 0.58 -9.41 -19.79
C SER A 374 0.06 -9.15 -21.20
N ASN A 375 -1.20 -8.71 -21.32
CA ASN A 375 -1.75 -8.19 -22.56
C ASN A 375 -1.51 -6.68 -22.65
N ASP A 376 -0.55 -6.27 -23.48
CA ASP A 376 -0.10 -4.88 -23.63
C ASP A 376 -1.10 -3.96 -24.36
N LYS A 377 -2.13 -4.51 -25.02
CA LYS A 377 -3.09 -3.77 -25.86
C LYS A 377 -4.48 -3.61 -25.24
N MET A 378 -4.83 -4.46 -24.27
CA MET A 378 -6.19 -4.51 -23.71
C MET A 378 -6.56 -3.28 -22.89
N GLY A 379 -5.57 -2.65 -22.25
CA GLY A 379 -5.83 -1.70 -21.16
C GLY A 379 -6.46 -2.42 -19.97
N THR A 380 -7.40 -1.76 -19.30
CA THR A 380 -8.20 -2.34 -18.21
C THR A 380 -9.68 -2.14 -18.49
N TRP A 381 -10.49 -3.18 -18.24
CA TRP A 381 -11.94 -3.17 -18.49
C TRP A 381 -12.69 -3.16 -17.16
N PHE A 382 -13.74 -2.35 -17.06
CA PHE A 382 -14.64 -2.38 -15.91
C PHE A 382 -15.96 -3.02 -16.33
N HIS A 383 -16.49 -3.88 -15.46
CA HIS A 383 -17.73 -4.61 -15.63
C HIS A 383 -18.66 -4.30 -14.46
N LEU A 384 -19.95 -4.15 -14.75
CA LEU A 384 -20.99 -3.94 -13.75
C LEU A 384 -22.04 -5.03 -13.85
N ALA A 385 -22.58 -5.43 -12.70
CA ALA A 385 -23.78 -6.25 -12.63
C ALA A 385 -24.69 -5.76 -11.51
N THR A 386 -26.00 -5.87 -11.70
CA THR A 386 -26.95 -5.68 -10.60
C THR A 386 -26.80 -6.83 -9.60
N LYS A 387 -26.93 -6.53 -8.31
CA LYS A 387 -26.90 -7.53 -7.24
C LYS A 387 -28.23 -8.28 -7.12
N ASN A 388 -29.33 -7.60 -7.43
CA ASN A 388 -30.67 -8.13 -7.53
C ASN A 388 -31.36 -7.48 -8.76
N PRO A 389 -31.79 -8.23 -9.78
CA PRO A 389 -31.91 -9.69 -9.86
C PRO A 389 -30.62 -10.49 -10.13
N GLY A 390 -29.46 -9.86 -10.28
CA GLY A 390 -28.20 -10.58 -10.60
C GLY A 390 -27.89 -10.56 -12.09
N GLU A 391 -27.88 -9.39 -12.72
CA GLU A 391 -27.79 -9.24 -14.18
C GLU A 391 -26.55 -8.44 -14.60
N TYR A 392 -25.80 -8.97 -15.56
CA TYR A 392 -24.66 -8.27 -16.17
C TYR A 392 -25.14 -7.06 -17.00
N MET A 393 -24.49 -5.93 -16.79
CA MET A 393 -24.74 -4.69 -17.53
C MET A 393 -23.70 -4.55 -18.64
N ASP A 394 -24.12 -4.59 -19.91
CA ASP A 394 -23.22 -4.55 -21.07
C ASP A 394 -22.70 -3.13 -21.40
N HIS A 395 -22.13 -2.47 -20.39
CA HIS A 395 -21.40 -1.22 -20.55
C HIS A 395 -19.92 -1.50 -20.80
N LYS A 396 -19.39 -0.97 -21.91
CA LYS A 396 -18.01 -1.20 -22.33
C LYS A 396 -17.04 -0.16 -21.75
N PHE A 397 -16.91 -0.14 -20.42
CA PHE A 397 -15.98 0.76 -19.74
C PHE A 397 -14.52 0.33 -19.97
N ARG A 398 -13.66 1.28 -20.36
CA ARG A 398 -12.25 1.04 -20.70
C ARG A 398 -11.37 2.14 -20.11
N THR A 399 -10.14 1.79 -19.77
CA THR A 399 -9.12 2.76 -19.36
C THR A 399 -7.70 2.23 -19.62
N SER A 400 -6.70 3.06 -19.35
CA SER A 400 -5.28 2.70 -19.41
C SER A 400 -4.93 1.51 -18.50
N ALA A 401 -3.90 0.75 -18.88
CA ALA A 401 -3.46 -0.45 -18.18
C ALA A 401 -2.94 -0.18 -16.75
N PHE A 402 -3.42 -0.96 -15.79
CA PHE A 402 -2.88 -1.08 -14.44
C PHE A 402 -3.10 -2.48 -13.86
N ASN A 403 -2.28 -2.88 -12.91
CA ASN A 403 -2.56 -4.00 -12.03
C ASN A 403 -3.45 -3.54 -10.88
N LEU A 404 -4.30 -4.43 -10.39
CA LEU A 404 -5.16 -4.21 -9.24
C LEU A 404 -5.08 -5.42 -8.33
N PHE A 405 -4.80 -5.16 -7.05
CA PHE A 405 -4.94 -6.14 -5.99
C PHE A 405 -6.17 -5.80 -5.16
N HIS A 406 -6.18 -4.62 -4.53
CA HIS A 406 -7.21 -4.26 -3.56
C HIS A 406 -8.12 -3.13 -4.06
N HIS A 407 -9.42 -3.42 -4.11
CA HIS A 407 -10.46 -2.40 -4.01
C HIS A 407 -10.38 -1.74 -2.62
N ILE A 408 -10.63 -0.42 -2.54
CA ILE A 408 -10.77 0.29 -1.26
C ILE A 408 -12.23 0.28 -0.83
N ASN A 409 -13.10 0.83 -1.68
CA ASN A 409 -14.55 0.81 -1.50
C ASN A 409 -15.24 1.14 -2.83
N CYS A 410 -16.51 0.78 -2.93
CA CYS A 410 -17.39 1.21 -4.01
C CYS A 410 -18.67 1.78 -3.41
N TYR A 411 -19.30 2.76 -4.06
CA TYR A 411 -20.61 3.27 -3.63
C TYR A 411 -21.39 3.90 -4.77
N GLU A 412 -22.68 4.13 -4.55
CA GLU A 412 -23.60 4.76 -5.50
C GLU A 412 -23.79 6.24 -5.15
N ASP A 413 -23.79 7.12 -6.16
CA ASP A 413 -24.15 8.54 -6.01
C ASP A 413 -24.79 9.06 -7.31
N GLN A 414 -26.02 9.56 -7.22
CA GLN A 414 -26.72 10.29 -8.30
C GLN A 414 -26.64 9.64 -9.70
N GLY A 415 -26.87 8.32 -9.81
CA GLY A 415 -26.83 7.61 -11.09
C GLY A 415 -25.42 7.19 -11.54
N PHE A 416 -24.44 7.24 -10.64
CA PHE A 416 -23.08 6.77 -10.86
C PHE A 416 -22.67 5.73 -9.81
N VAL A 417 -21.74 4.85 -10.20
CA VAL A 417 -20.98 4.02 -9.27
C VAL A 417 -19.57 4.60 -9.14
N VAL A 418 -19.19 4.99 -7.93
CA VAL A 418 -17.86 5.48 -7.58
C VAL A 418 -17.01 4.30 -7.10
N VAL A 419 -15.79 4.18 -7.64
CA VAL A 419 -14.91 3.02 -7.44
C VAL A 419 -13.52 3.49 -7.05
N ASP A 420 -13.12 3.24 -5.80
CA ASP A 420 -11.80 3.62 -5.28
C ASP A 420 -10.87 2.40 -5.22
N LEU A 421 -9.66 2.52 -5.78
CA LEU A 421 -8.75 1.40 -6.05
C LEU A 421 -7.31 1.70 -5.64
N CYS A 422 -6.59 0.69 -5.11
CA CYS A 422 -5.13 0.69 -5.04
C CYS A 422 -4.56 0.11 -6.35
N THR A 423 -4.03 0.97 -7.21
CA THR A 423 -3.59 0.57 -8.56
C THR A 423 -2.08 0.61 -8.70
N TRP A 424 -1.54 -0.21 -9.60
CA TRP A 424 -0.14 -0.16 -10.02
C TRP A 424 -0.05 0.05 -11.53
N LYS A 425 0.47 1.21 -11.95
CA LYS A 425 0.45 1.67 -13.33
C LYS A 425 1.30 0.79 -14.25
N GLY A 426 0.71 0.36 -15.36
CA GLY A 426 1.35 -0.51 -16.34
C GLY A 426 0.75 -1.91 -16.36
N HIS A 427 1.15 -2.69 -17.37
CA HIS A 427 0.68 -4.06 -17.57
C HIS A 427 1.60 -5.13 -16.97
N ASP A 428 2.84 -4.77 -16.62
CA ASP A 428 3.80 -5.71 -16.04
C ASP A 428 3.33 -6.21 -14.68
N PHE A 429 3.36 -7.52 -14.46
CA PHE A 429 2.81 -8.11 -13.25
C PHE A 429 3.67 -7.77 -12.03
N VAL A 430 3.08 -7.14 -11.02
CA VAL A 430 3.81 -6.66 -9.82
C VAL A 430 4.41 -7.81 -9.01
N TYR A 431 3.80 -9.00 -9.03
CA TYR A 431 4.31 -10.16 -8.29
C TYR A 431 5.72 -10.59 -8.75
N ASN A 432 6.16 -10.22 -9.96
CA ASN A 432 7.56 -10.41 -10.39
C ASN A 432 8.59 -9.78 -9.44
N TYR A 433 8.20 -8.78 -8.65
CA TYR A 433 9.07 -8.08 -7.71
C TYR A 433 9.03 -8.65 -6.28
N LEU A 434 8.17 -9.64 -6.01
CA LEU A 434 7.90 -10.18 -4.68
C LEU A 434 8.55 -11.56 -4.41
N TYR A 435 9.53 -11.95 -5.22
CA TYR A 435 10.40 -13.07 -4.88
C TYR A 435 11.20 -12.78 -3.61
N LEU A 436 11.31 -13.78 -2.72
CA LEU A 436 12.02 -13.68 -1.44
C LEU A 436 13.50 -13.29 -1.65
N ALA A 437 14.11 -13.79 -2.72
CA ALA A 437 15.48 -13.42 -3.10
C ALA A 437 15.65 -11.92 -3.40
N ASN A 438 14.59 -11.22 -3.81
CA ASN A 438 14.60 -9.77 -4.06
C ASN A 438 14.30 -8.99 -2.77
N VAL A 439 13.24 -9.34 -2.05
CA VAL A 439 12.81 -8.61 -0.84
C VAL A 439 13.73 -8.85 0.38
N ARG A 440 14.58 -9.87 0.34
CA ARG A 440 15.64 -10.11 1.34
C ARG A 440 16.99 -9.46 1.00
N GLN A 441 17.11 -8.75 -0.13
CA GLN A 441 18.35 -8.03 -0.48
C GLN A 441 18.64 -6.89 0.49
N ASN A 442 19.85 -6.34 0.43
CA ASN A 442 20.17 -5.08 1.10
C ASN A 442 19.39 -3.91 0.48
N TRP A 443 19.28 -2.82 1.24
CA TRP A 443 18.32 -1.76 0.94
C TRP A 443 18.56 -1.04 -0.39
N GLU A 444 19.81 -0.83 -0.79
CA GLU A 444 20.13 -0.20 -2.08
C GLU A 444 19.70 -1.07 -3.27
N GLU A 445 19.84 -2.38 -3.16
CA GLU A 445 19.44 -3.35 -4.16
C GLU A 445 17.91 -3.47 -4.25
N VAL A 446 17.20 -3.45 -3.10
CA VAL A 446 15.73 -3.40 -3.06
C VAL A 446 15.22 -2.16 -3.80
N LYS A 447 15.75 -0.98 -3.47
CA LYS A 447 15.41 0.27 -4.17
C LYS A 447 15.64 0.16 -5.67
N LYS A 448 16.82 -0.32 -6.07
CA LYS A 448 17.21 -0.46 -7.49
C LYS A 448 16.28 -1.39 -8.25
N ALA A 449 15.86 -2.50 -7.65
CA ALA A 449 14.91 -3.43 -8.26
C ALA A 449 13.54 -2.77 -8.47
N ALA A 450 13.04 -2.06 -7.46
CA ALA A 450 11.74 -1.39 -7.51
C ALA A 450 11.66 -0.21 -8.50
N LEU A 451 12.79 0.37 -8.94
CA LEU A 451 12.79 1.45 -9.95
C LEU A 451 12.16 1.04 -11.29
N ARG A 452 12.14 -0.26 -11.61
CA ARG A 452 11.54 -0.81 -12.83
C ARG A 452 10.09 -1.23 -12.64
N ALA A 453 9.61 -1.25 -11.39
CA ALA A 453 8.28 -1.71 -11.08
C ALA A 453 7.20 -0.73 -11.58
N PRO A 454 5.99 -1.26 -11.85
CA PRO A 454 4.79 -0.45 -11.91
C PRO A 454 4.72 0.55 -10.76
N GLN A 455 4.23 1.76 -11.03
CA GLN A 455 4.13 2.81 -10.01
C GLN A 455 2.79 2.73 -9.29
N PRO A 456 2.75 2.73 -7.95
CA PRO A 456 1.51 2.67 -7.20
C PRO A 456 0.78 4.02 -7.21
N GLU A 457 -0.54 3.99 -7.31
CA GLU A 457 -1.44 5.16 -7.29
C GLU A 457 -2.83 4.75 -6.78
N VAL A 458 -3.39 5.53 -5.85
CA VAL A 458 -4.80 5.37 -5.45
C VAL A 458 -5.67 6.18 -6.40
N ARG A 459 -6.64 5.53 -7.02
CA ARG A 459 -7.47 6.09 -8.08
C ARG A 459 -8.95 5.93 -7.78
N ARG A 460 -9.70 7.01 -8.00
CA ARG A 460 -11.16 7.03 -8.05
C ARG A 460 -11.62 7.03 -9.50
N TYR A 461 -12.38 6.01 -9.87
CA TYR A 461 -13.12 5.93 -11.13
C TYR A 461 -14.61 6.18 -10.87
N VAL A 462 -15.32 6.76 -11.83
CA VAL A 462 -16.74 7.05 -11.74
C VAL A 462 -17.44 6.52 -12.99
N LEU A 463 -18.35 5.58 -12.79
CA LEU A 463 -19.02 4.82 -13.85
C LEU A 463 -20.48 5.30 -13.96
N PRO A 464 -20.90 5.93 -15.07
CA PRO A 464 -22.30 6.30 -15.29
C PRO A 464 -23.18 5.06 -15.46
N LEU A 465 -24.34 5.02 -14.79
CA LEU A 465 -25.31 3.93 -14.93
C LEU A 465 -26.24 4.12 -16.14
N ASP A 466 -26.66 5.37 -16.39
CA ASP A 466 -27.49 5.72 -17.55
C ASP A 466 -26.61 6.31 -18.65
N ILE A 467 -26.52 5.59 -19.78
CA ILE A 467 -25.62 5.93 -20.87
C ILE A 467 -26.41 6.08 -22.17
N HIS A 468 -26.52 7.32 -22.68
CA HIS A 468 -27.28 7.62 -23.90
C HIS A 468 -26.35 7.96 -25.08
N ARG A 469 -26.66 7.42 -26.27
CA ARG A 469 -25.85 7.64 -27.49
C ARG A 469 -25.77 9.11 -27.93
N GLU A 470 -26.75 9.91 -27.56
CA GLU A 470 -26.81 11.35 -27.89
C GLU A 470 -25.71 12.16 -27.17
N GLU A 471 -25.05 11.57 -26.18
CA GLU A 471 -24.01 12.20 -25.37
C GLU A 471 -22.59 11.83 -25.81
N GLN A 472 -22.46 11.18 -26.97
CA GLN A 472 -21.17 10.78 -27.55
C GLN A 472 -20.18 11.97 -27.61
N GLY A 473 -18.94 11.71 -27.19
CA GLY A 473 -17.85 12.70 -27.16
C GLY A 473 -17.89 13.68 -25.98
N LYS A 474 -18.90 13.64 -25.12
CA LYS A 474 -18.97 14.44 -23.88
C LYS A 474 -18.50 13.64 -22.67
N ASN A 475 -18.04 14.35 -21.65
CA ASN A 475 -17.88 13.76 -20.32
C ASN A 475 -19.26 13.54 -19.70
N LEU A 476 -19.58 12.29 -19.39
CA LEU A 476 -20.83 11.85 -18.79
C LEU A 476 -20.84 12.06 -17.27
N VAL A 477 -19.68 12.23 -16.63
CA VAL A 477 -19.60 12.46 -15.18
C VAL A 477 -20.02 13.90 -14.86
N SER A 478 -21.17 14.02 -14.21
CA SER A 478 -21.77 15.31 -13.80
C SER A 478 -21.60 15.64 -12.31
N LEU A 479 -21.02 14.72 -11.53
CA LEU A 479 -20.77 14.91 -10.09
C LEU A 479 -19.82 16.09 -9.85
N PRO A 480 -20.19 17.09 -9.01
CA PRO A 480 -19.45 18.35 -8.91
C PRO A 480 -18.15 18.26 -8.11
N TYR A 481 -17.93 17.19 -7.36
CA TYR A 481 -16.83 17.07 -6.40
C TYR A 481 -15.64 16.24 -6.90
N THR A 482 -15.74 15.62 -8.08
CA THR A 482 -14.71 14.74 -8.63
C THR A 482 -14.15 15.30 -9.93
N THR A 483 -12.88 14.97 -10.20
CA THR A 483 -12.23 15.25 -11.49
C THR A 483 -12.21 14.03 -12.41
N ALA A 484 -12.78 12.89 -11.98
CA ALA A 484 -12.89 11.71 -12.82
C ALA A 484 -13.79 12.00 -14.03
N THR A 485 -13.50 11.36 -15.16
CA THR A 485 -14.29 11.52 -16.38
C THR A 485 -14.64 10.18 -17.00
N ALA A 486 -15.79 10.14 -17.68
CA ALA A 486 -16.24 9.01 -18.47
C ALA A 486 -16.72 9.55 -19.82
N VAL A 487 -16.02 9.25 -20.92
CA VAL A 487 -16.31 9.79 -22.24
C VAL A 487 -16.77 8.67 -23.18
N MET A 488 -17.96 8.78 -23.74
CA MET A 488 -18.44 7.82 -24.73
C MET A 488 -17.72 8.02 -26.08
N CYS A 489 -17.09 6.96 -26.55
CA CYS A 489 -16.43 6.86 -27.85
C CYS A 489 -17.41 6.45 -28.97
N SER A 490 -17.01 6.65 -30.22
CA SER A 490 -17.82 6.30 -31.41
C SER A 490 -18.04 4.80 -31.60
N ASP A 491 -17.19 3.95 -31.03
CA ASP A 491 -17.30 2.48 -31.07
C ASP A 491 -18.21 1.91 -29.96
N GLY A 492 -18.83 2.80 -29.16
CA GLY A 492 -19.69 2.45 -28.03
C GLY A 492 -18.94 2.11 -26.75
N THR A 493 -17.61 2.21 -26.71
CA THR A 493 -16.84 2.15 -25.47
C THR A 493 -16.99 3.44 -24.66
N VAL A 494 -16.80 3.36 -23.34
CA VAL A 494 -16.76 4.52 -22.46
C VAL A 494 -15.38 4.59 -21.83
N TRP A 495 -14.60 5.57 -22.25
CA TRP A 495 -13.23 5.77 -21.77
C TRP A 495 -13.23 6.48 -20.43
N LEU A 496 -12.61 5.87 -19.42
CA LEU A 496 -12.53 6.38 -18.07
C LEU A 496 -11.16 6.99 -17.79
N GLU A 497 -11.15 8.20 -17.22
CA GLU A 497 -9.95 8.80 -16.60
C GLU A 497 -10.18 8.96 -15.09
N PRO A 498 -9.22 8.55 -14.25
CA PRO A 498 -9.39 8.59 -12.81
C PRO A 498 -9.17 9.98 -12.22
N GLU A 499 -9.82 10.24 -11.09
CA GLU A 499 -9.31 11.19 -10.11
C GLU A 499 -8.24 10.49 -9.26
N VAL A 500 -7.02 11.05 -9.21
CA VAL A 500 -5.95 10.52 -8.36
C VAL A 500 -6.17 11.00 -6.92
N LEU A 501 -6.40 10.06 -6.00
CA LEU A 501 -6.61 10.35 -4.57
C LEU A 501 -5.29 10.40 -3.81
N PHE A 502 -4.36 9.51 -4.15
CA PHE A 502 -3.03 9.45 -3.56
C PHE A 502 -2.02 8.98 -4.59
N SER A 503 -0.84 9.61 -4.60
CA SER A 503 0.32 9.14 -5.35
C SER A 503 1.56 9.46 -4.54
N GLY A 504 2.49 8.51 -4.42
CA GLY A 504 3.80 8.76 -3.82
C GLY A 504 4.55 9.92 -4.51
N PRO A 505 5.57 10.51 -3.87
CA PRO A 505 6.30 11.64 -4.41
C PRO A 505 6.90 11.30 -5.79
N ARG A 506 6.35 11.92 -6.85
CA ARG A 506 6.88 11.81 -8.22
C ARG A 506 8.17 12.63 -8.35
N GLN A 507 9.17 12.09 -9.05
CA GLN A 507 10.07 12.96 -9.80
C GLN A 507 9.24 13.66 -10.88
N GLY A 508 8.99 14.96 -10.72
CA GLY A 508 8.88 15.82 -11.87
C GLY A 508 10.29 16.02 -12.42
N GLU A 509 10.47 15.90 -13.73
CA GLU A 509 11.49 16.68 -14.45
C GLU A 509 11.19 18.17 -14.26
N TYR A 510 11.41 18.70 -13.07
CA TYR A 510 11.57 20.12 -12.90
C TYR A 510 12.97 20.44 -13.44
N SER A 511 13.01 20.81 -14.72
CA SER A 511 14.08 21.63 -15.23
C SER A 511 14.12 22.91 -14.39
N ALA A 512 14.92 22.90 -13.32
CA ALA A 512 15.28 24.13 -12.64
C ALA A 512 15.82 25.07 -13.74
N PRO A 513 15.32 26.31 -13.86
CA PRO A 513 15.90 27.25 -14.80
C PRO A 513 17.38 27.34 -14.45
N SER A 514 18.22 27.01 -15.43
CA SER A 514 19.66 27.13 -15.28
C SER A 514 19.97 28.61 -15.05
N LEU A 515 20.18 28.99 -13.79
CA LEU A 515 20.58 30.34 -13.42
C LEU A 515 22.05 30.52 -13.83
N PHE A 516 22.26 30.89 -15.09
CA PHE A 516 23.55 31.37 -15.57
C PHE A 516 23.71 32.85 -15.21
N GLY A 517 24.35 33.14 -14.08
CA GLY A 517 24.83 34.48 -13.77
C GLY A 517 26.28 34.66 -14.23
N ASN A 518 26.54 35.58 -15.16
CA ASN A 518 27.90 36.07 -15.41
C ASN A 518 28.25 37.09 -14.31
N CYS A 519 29.19 36.73 -13.44
CA CYS A 519 29.69 37.66 -12.42
C CYS A 519 30.79 38.54 -13.06
N HIS A 520 30.43 39.73 -13.55
CA HIS A 520 31.42 40.71 -13.99
C HIS A 520 31.92 41.53 -12.79
N LYS A 521 33.25 41.48 -12.61
CA LYS A 521 34.14 42.36 -11.83
C LYS A 521 33.50 43.13 -10.66
N TYR A 522 33.60 42.60 -9.44
CA TYR A 522 33.63 43.44 -8.23
C TYR A 522 34.62 42.87 -7.19
N SER A 523 35.57 43.72 -6.79
CA SER A 523 36.73 43.41 -5.94
C SER A 523 36.41 43.44 -4.44
N ARG A 524 35.26 42.94 -4.02
CA ARG A 524 34.89 42.81 -2.59
C ARG A 524 34.16 41.49 -2.39
N VAL A 525 34.64 40.70 -1.44
CA VAL A 525 34.07 39.38 -1.11
C VAL A 525 32.68 39.58 -0.52
N ILE A 526 31.64 39.48 -1.37
CA ILE A 526 30.26 39.38 -0.90
C ILE A 526 29.98 37.90 -0.68
N ILE A 527 30.04 37.45 0.57
CA ILE A 527 29.45 36.16 0.94
C ILE A 527 27.94 36.38 1.00
N ILE A 528 27.24 36.13 -0.11
CA ILE A 528 25.77 36.09 -0.12
C ILE A 528 25.36 34.75 0.49
N ILE A 529 25.07 34.73 1.80
CA ILE A 529 24.37 33.61 2.42
C ILE A 529 22.89 33.80 2.12
N PHE A 530 22.36 33.04 1.17
CA PHE A 530 20.91 32.93 0.97
C PHE A 530 20.30 32.22 2.18
N TYR A 531 19.76 32.97 3.14
CA TYR A 531 18.71 32.44 4.01
C TYR A 531 17.39 32.52 3.26
N SER A 532 17.17 31.56 2.37
CA SER A 532 15.86 31.38 1.76
C SER A 532 15.09 30.37 2.60
N PHE A 533 13.95 30.80 3.14
CA PHE A 533 12.94 29.99 3.85
C PHE A 533 12.31 28.89 2.96
N ILE A 534 12.93 28.57 1.81
CA ILE A 534 12.50 27.63 0.76
C ILE A 534 13.31 26.31 0.82
N PHE A 535 14.24 26.17 1.76
CA PHE A 535 15.13 25.00 1.86
C PHE A 535 14.80 24.04 3.00
N ASN A 536 13.52 23.66 3.15
CA ASN A 536 13.19 22.38 3.78
C ASN A 536 13.01 21.24 2.77
N TYR A 537 13.18 21.51 1.46
CA TYR A 537 12.68 20.57 0.45
C TYR A 537 13.57 20.31 -0.77
N TYR A 538 14.75 20.93 -0.88
CA TYR A 538 15.67 20.63 -1.98
C TYR A 538 17.12 20.58 -1.52
N CYS A 539 17.77 19.47 -1.81
CA CYS A 539 19.19 19.27 -1.62
C CYS A 539 19.89 19.75 -2.93
N ILE A 540 20.98 20.53 -2.86
CA ILE A 540 21.65 21.11 -4.04
C ILE A 540 23.17 20.94 -3.93
N ASP A 541 23.83 20.59 -5.03
CA ASP A 541 25.30 20.59 -5.16
C ASP A 541 25.78 21.84 -5.92
N ILE A 542 26.82 22.51 -5.43
CA ILE A 542 27.36 23.76 -6.01
C ILE A 542 28.81 23.56 -6.39
N GLN A 543 29.09 23.60 -7.70
CA GLN A 543 30.46 23.54 -8.23
C GLN A 543 30.90 24.89 -8.78
N TYR A 544 32.05 25.38 -8.28
CA TYR A 544 32.67 26.62 -8.77
C TYR A 544 33.81 26.32 -9.77
N SER A 545 33.72 26.87 -10.98
CA SER A 545 34.79 26.75 -11.99
C SER A 545 35.66 28.01 -12.04
N LYS A 546 36.87 27.94 -11.50
CA LYS A 546 37.87 29.03 -11.57
C LYS A 546 38.20 29.45 -13.00
N LYS A 547 38.23 28.51 -13.95
CA LYS A 547 38.65 28.77 -15.35
C LYS A 547 37.60 29.53 -16.16
N LYS A 548 36.32 29.46 -15.77
CA LYS A 548 35.20 30.11 -16.46
C LYS A 548 34.51 31.21 -15.65
N ASN A 549 34.92 31.43 -14.40
CA ASN A 549 34.32 32.36 -13.44
C ASN A 549 32.78 32.21 -13.35
N ARG A 550 32.29 30.95 -13.34
CA ARG A 550 30.86 30.60 -13.29
C ARG A 550 30.59 29.66 -12.13
N LEU A 551 29.49 29.93 -11.42
CA LEU A 551 28.87 29.00 -10.47
C LEU A 551 27.95 28.06 -11.25
N LYS A 552 28.07 26.75 -11.04
CA LYS A 552 27.08 25.78 -11.50
C LYS A 552 26.35 25.21 -10.30
N VAL A 553 25.03 25.25 -10.36
CA VAL A 553 24.14 24.73 -9.34
C VAL A 553 23.48 23.49 -9.93
N PHE A 554 23.73 22.32 -9.34
CA PHE A 554 23.11 21.07 -9.72
C PHE A 554 22.00 20.73 -8.70
N PRO A 555 20.78 20.38 -9.13
CA PRO A 555 19.85 19.73 -8.23
C PRO A 555 20.49 18.40 -7.77
N LEU A 556 20.49 18.11 -6.46
CA LEU A 556 20.79 16.75 -6.03
C LEU A 556 19.73 15.84 -6.65
N ARG A 557 20.16 14.73 -7.26
CA ARG A 557 19.25 13.69 -7.76
C ARG A 557 18.31 13.31 -6.61
N GLY A 558 17.06 13.76 -6.66
CA GLY A 558 16.04 13.35 -5.68
C GLY A 558 15.81 11.85 -5.82
N CYS A 559 15.81 11.12 -4.70
CA CYS A 559 15.57 9.69 -4.70
C CYS A 559 14.15 9.42 -5.25
N VAL A 560 14.03 8.57 -6.27
CA VAL A 560 12.72 8.08 -6.74
C VAL A 560 12.20 7.13 -5.66
N CYS A 561 11.19 7.57 -4.91
CA CYS A 561 10.57 6.78 -3.85
C CYS A 561 9.31 6.12 -4.43
N VAL A 562 9.32 4.79 -4.56
CA VAL A 562 8.11 4.03 -4.87
C VAL A 562 7.36 3.88 -3.56
N SER A 563 6.33 4.70 -3.35
CA SER A 563 5.52 4.70 -2.12
C SER A 563 4.08 4.35 -2.43
N ALA A 564 3.68 3.14 -2.06
CA ALA A 564 2.31 2.66 -2.23
C ALA A 564 1.46 2.96 -0.98
N PHE A 565 0.19 3.27 -1.19
CA PHE A 565 -0.87 3.03 -0.22
C PHE A 565 -1.52 1.71 -0.63
N GLU A 566 -1.37 0.68 0.18
CA GLU A 566 -1.80 -0.69 -0.10
C GLU A 566 -2.43 -1.33 1.13
N PHE A 567 -2.95 -2.56 1.01
CA PHE A 567 -3.70 -3.23 2.09
C PHE A 567 -4.76 -2.30 2.69
N PRO A 568 -5.69 -1.77 1.86
CA PRO A 568 -6.64 -0.78 2.29
C PRO A 568 -7.67 -1.38 3.25
N GLN A 569 -8.01 -0.63 4.28
CA GLN A 569 -9.05 -0.91 5.25
C GLN A 569 -9.92 0.32 5.43
N ILE A 570 -11.19 0.11 5.73
CA ILE A 570 -12.16 1.18 6.02
C ILE A 570 -12.95 0.81 7.28
N ASN A 571 -13.85 1.69 7.72
CA ASN A 571 -14.91 1.29 8.66
C ASN A 571 -15.94 0.41 7.91
N TYR A 572 -15.54 -0.82 7.61
CA TYR A 572 -16.22 -1.71 6.67
C TYR A 572 -17.65 -2.03 7.12
N LYS A 573 -17.85 -2.33 8.41
CA LYS A 573 -19.16 -2.67 8.99
C LYS A 573 -20.25 -1.62 8.72
N LYS A 574 -19.89 -0.33 8.71
CA LYS A 574 -20.85 0.77 8.56
C LYS A 574 -20.82 1.42 7.17
N TYR A 575 -19.67 1.40 6.47
CA TYR A 575 -19.44 2.18 5.25
C TYR A 575 -19.05 1.36 4.01
N CYS A 576 -18.92 0.03 4.10
CA CYS A 576 -18.79 -0.79 2.89
C CYS A 576 -20.00 -0.57 1.97
N GLY A 577 -19.74 -0.35 0.68
CA GLY A 577 -20.80 -0.14 -0.31
C GLY A 577 -21.44 1.24 -0.28
N LYS A 578 -20.99 2.15 0.61
CA LYS A 578 -21.61 3.45 0.91
C LYS A 578 -20.62 4.59 0.79
N ASN A 579 -21.13 5.80 0.56
CA ASN A 579 -20.33 7.02 0.53
C ASN A 579 -19.58 7.16 1.87
N TYR A 580 -18.27 7.38 1.79
CA TYR A 580 -17.33 7.32 2.91
C TYR A 580 -16.25 8.39 2.74
N THR A 581 -15.42 8.58 3.77
CA THR A 581 -14.45 9.68 3.85
C THR A 581 -13.05 9.19 4.15
N PHE A 582 -12.87 8.08 4.88
CA PHE A 582 -11.57 7.64 5.37
C PHE A 582 -11.23 6.22 4.93
N ALA A 583 -10.01 6.08 4.41
CA ALA A 583 -9.35 4.80 4.22
C ALA A 583 -8.06 4.76 5.03
N TYR A 584 -7.71 3.59 5.53
CA TYR A 584 -6.46 3.28 6.21
C TYR A 584 -5.67 2.29 5.35
N GLY A 585 -4.35 2.33 5.39
CA GLY A 585 -3.55 1.46 4.55
C GLY A 585 -2.13 1.30 5.03
N LEU A 586 -1.49 0.23 4.58
CA LEU A 586 -0.09 -0.02 4.75
C LEU A 586 0.70 0.75 3.70
N GLY A 587 1.67 1.54 4.14
CA GLY A 587 2.60 2.22 3.25
C GLY A 587 3.76 1.30 2.87
N LEU A 588 3.90 1.02 1.57
CA LEU A 588 5.01 0.21 1.04
C LEU A 588 6.05 1.10 0.40
N ASN A 589 7.26 1.08 0.92
CA ASN A 589 8.43 1.81 0.44
C ASN A 589 9.33 0.84 -0.34
N HIS A 590 9.28 0.91 -1.68
CA HIS A 590 9.91 -0.06 -2.58
C HIS A 590 9.55 -1.51 -2.21
N PHE A 591 8.25 -1.76 -1.99
CA PHE A 591 7.65 -3.02 -1.50
C PHE A 591 7.88 -3.36 -0.02
N ILE A 592 8.76 -2.65 0.68
CA ILE A 592 8.98 -2.88 2.11
C ILE A 592 7.93 -2.11 2.92
N PRO A 593 7.14 -2.78 3.78
CA PRO A 593 6.15 -2.11 4.61
C PRO A 593 6.85 -1.28 5.69
N ASP A 594 6.64 0.02 5.72
CA ASP A 594 7.41 0.90 6.61
C ASP A 594 6.61 1.98 7.35
N ARG A 595 5.30 2.06 7.11
CA ARG A 595 4.42 3.07 7.73
C ARG A 595 2.95 2.66 7.67
N ILE A 596 2.13 3.27 8.52
CA ILE A 596 0.68 3.21 8.45
C ILE A 596 0.17 4.55 7.96
N CYS A 597 -0.77 4.53 7.02
CA CYS A 597 -1.33 5.71 6.38
C CYS A 597 -2.84 5.79 6.66
N LYS A 598 -3.34 7.01 6.84
CA LYS A 598 -4.76 7.36 6.74
C LYS A 598 -4.93 8.33 5.58
N LEU A 599 -5.97 8.14 4.78
CA LEU A 599 -6.32 8.96 3.63
C LEU A 599 -7.76 9.46 3.78
N ASN A 600 -7.94 10.77 3.75
CA ASN A 600 -9.25 11.36 3.49
C ASN A 600 -9.50 11.36 1.97
N VAL A 601 -10.42 10.53 1.50
CA VAL A 601 -10.67 10.33 0.06
C VAL A 601 -11.45 11.46 -0.61
N LYS A 602 -11.87 12.47 0.17
CA LYS A 602 -12.54 13.69 -0.33
C LYS A 602 -11.55 14.84 -0.43
N SER A 603 -10.79 15.10 0.64
CA SER A 603 -9.82 16.21 0.69
C SER A 603 -8.43 15.84 0.15
N LYS A 604 -8.14 14.53 0.01
CA LYS A 604 -6.81 13.96 -0.28
C LYS A 604 -5.78 14.20 0.83
N GLU A 605 -6.20 14.65 2.00
CA GLU A 605 -5.35 14.80 3.17
C GLU A 605 -4.89 13.43 3.69
N THR A 606 -3.65 13.36 4.16
CA THR A 606 -3.06 12.14 4.70
C THR A 606 -2.42 12.33 6.06
N TRP A 607 -2.50 11.28 6.87
CA TRP A 607 -1.78 11.13 8.13
C TRP A 607 -0.88 9.90 8.04
N ILE A 608 0.26 9.96 8.71
CA ILE A 608 1.25 8.88 8.69
C ILE A 608 1.72 8.61 10.12
N TRP A 609 1.67 7.33 10.51
CA TRP A 609 2.46 6.81 11.61
C TRP A 609 3.67 6.06 11.04
N GLN A 610 4.85 6.35 11.56
CA GLN A 610 6.10 5.72 11.13
C GLN A 610 7.14 5.81 12.25
N GLU A 611 7.86 4.72 12.49
CA GLU A 611 9.06 4.68 13.32
C GLU A 611 10.26 4.15 12.51
N PRO A 612 11.49 4.61 12.80
CA PRO A 612 12.69 4.01 12.21
C PRO A 612 12.80 2.52 12.52
N ASP A 613 13.19 1.74 11.51
CA ASP A 613 13.39 0.29 11.58
C ASP A 613 12.18 -0.51 12.10
N ALA A 614 10.97 0.03 11.92
CA ALA A 614 9.71 -0.61 12.26
C ALA A 614 8.93 -0.96 10.98
N TYR A 615 8.47 -2.21 10.90
CA TYR A 615 7.81 -2.78 9.71
C TYR A 615 6.39 -3.24 10.10
N PRO A 616 5.37 -2.38 9.89
CA PRO A 616 3.98 -2.68 10.26
C PRO A 616 3.31 -3.66 9.29
N SER A 617 2.21 -4.27 9.74
CA SER A 617 1.25 -5.01 8.91
C SER A 617 0.08 -4.10 8.50
N GLU A 618 -0.83 -4.64 7.68
CA GLU A 618 -2.14 -4.03 7.41
C GLU A 618 -2.82 -3.49 8.69
N PRO A 619 -3.32 -2.25 8.68
CA PRO A 619 -3.99 -1.63 9.82
C PRO A 619 -5.50 -1.94 9.84
N LEU A 620 -5.94 -2.85 10.69
CA LEU A 620 -7.35 -3.22 10.82
C LEU A 620 -8.11 -2.21 11.69
N PHE A 621 -9.22 -1.68 11.17
CA PHE A 621 -10.07 -0.73 11.90
C PHE A 621 -11.06 -1.44 12.82
N VAL A 622 -11.11 -1.01 14.09
CA VAL A 622 -12.11 -1.45 15.08
C VAL A 622 -12.86 -0.22 15.59
N GLN A 623 -14.17 -0.19 15.34
CA GLN A 623 -15.02 0.92 15.73
C GLN A 623 -15.25 0.98 17.25
N SER A 624 -15.22 2.18 17.83
CA SER A 624 -15.70 2.38 19.20
C SER A 624 -17.20 2.02 19.31
N PRO A 625 -17.68 1.41 20.41
CA PRO A 625 -19.10 1.01 20.53
C PRO A 625 -20.10 2.16 20.34
N ASP A 626 -19.76 3.35 20.82
CA ASP A 626 -20.60 4.55 20.79
C ASP A 626 -20.22 5.53 19.66
N ALA A 627 -19.51 5.03 18.62
CA ALA A 627 -18.93 5.85 17.57
C ALA A 627 -19.96 6.69 16.81
N LYS A 628 -19.74 8.01 16.80
CA LYS A 628 -20.54 8.97 16.02
C LYS A 628 -19.92 9.23 14.65
N ASP A 629 -18.61 9.44 14.64
CA ASP A 629 -17.85 9.74 13.43
C ASP A 629 -17.36 8.47 12.73
N GLU A 630 -17.02 8.59 11.44
CA GLU A 630 -16.57 7.47 10.62
C GLU A 630 -15.25 6.85 11.12
N ASP A 631 -14.37 7.69 11.64
CA ASP A 631 -13.02 7.40 12.14
C ASP A 631 -12.91 7.38 13.67
N ASP A 632 -14.03 7.25 14.37
CA ASP A 632 -14.07 7.00 15.82
C ASP A 632 -13.85 5.50 16.10
N GLY A 633 -12.62 5.19 16.50
CA GLY A 633 -12.17 3.83 16.74
C GLY A 633 -10.66 3.74 16.86
N VAL A 634 -10.14 2.54 16.74
CA VAL A 634 -8.71 2.26 16.75
C VAL A 634 -8.26 1.50 15.51
N LEU A 635 -6.96 1.58 15.21
CA LEU A 635 -6.30 0.70 14.25
C LEU A 635 -5.41 -0.29 14.99
N LEU A 636 -5.47 -1.56 14.57
CA LEU A 636 -4.63 -2.64 15.06
C LEU A 636 -3.65 -3.06 13.95
N SER A 637 -2.35 -3.07 14.25
CA SER A 637 -1.30 -3.50 13.31
C SER A 637 -0.20 -4.25 14.05
N ILE A 638 0.29 -5.36 13.49
CA ILE A 638 1.46 -6.06 14.01
C ILE A 638 2.70 -5.36 13.47
N VAL A 639 3.61 -4.96 14.35
CA VAL A 639 4.85 -4.27 13.98
C VAL A 639 6.04 -5.10 14.37
N VAL A 640 6.97 -5.26 13.43
CA VAL A 640 8.26 -5.92 13.66
C VAL A 640 9.35 -4.84 13.73
N LYS A 641 10.14 -4.84 14.80
CA LYS A 641 11.20 -3.86 15.05
C LYS A 641 12.46 -4.56 15.54
N PRO A 642 13.25 -5.16 14.64
CA PRO A 642 14.40 -5.97 15.02
C PRO A 642 15.59 -5.11 15.44
N GLY A 643 16.34 -5.57 16.46
CA GLY A 643 17.70 -5.07 16.74
C GLY A 643 17.83 -3.87 17.70
N VAL A 644 16.75 -3.30 18.23
CA VAL A 644 16.80 -2.18 19.19
C VAL A 644 16.29 -2.56 20.58
N THR A 645 15.40 -3.53 20.66
CA THR A 645 14.67 -3.92 21.87
C THR A 645 14.86 -5.41 22.16
N GLN A 646 14.72 -5.82 23.42
CA GLN A 646 14.61 -7.24 23.79
C GLN A 646 13.37 -7.91 23.17
N ARG A 647 12.37 -7.09 22.80
CA ARG A 647 11.09 -7.49 22.19
C ARG A 647 11.05 -7.14 20.72
N PRO A 648 11.21 -8.11 19.81
CA PRO A 648 11.37 -7.81 18.40
C PRO A 648 10.07 -7.52 17.65
N ALA A 649 8.90 -7.71 18.27
CA ALA A 649 7.61 -7.43 17.66
C ALA A 649 6.58 -6.97 18.69
N PHE A 650 5.54 -6.26 18.23
CA PHE A 650 4.44 -5.80 19.08
C PHE A 650 3.15 -5.61 18.30
N LEU A 651 2.01 -5.75 18.97
CA LEU A 651 0.73 -5.23 18.49
C LEU A 651 0.68 -3.73 18.78
N LEU A 652 0.54 -2.91 17.74
CA LEU A 652 0.35 -1.47 17.81
C LEU A 652 -1.14 -1.14 17.81
N ILE A 653 -1.54 -0.21 18.69
CA ILE A 653 -2.90 0.33 18.78
C ILE A 653 -2.83 1.84 18.55
N LEU A 654 -3.38 2.29 17.43
CA LEU A 654 -3.44 3.71 17.07
C LEU A 654 -4.87 4.25 17.20
N ASN A 655 -4.99 5.52 17.57
CA ASN A 655 -6.23 6.27 17.39
C ASN A 655 -6.50 6.44 15.88
N ALA A 656 -7.65 5.98 15.41
CA ALA A 656 -7.99 6.05 13.98
C ALA A 656 -8.23 7.49 13.49
N THR A 657 -8.52 8.45 14.39
CA THR A 657 -8.75 9.86 14.04
C THR A 657 -7.47 10.56 13.57
N ASP A 658 -6.35 10.39 14.29
CA ASP A 658 -5.12 11.17 14.07
C ASP A 658 -3.84 10.34 13.96
N LEU A 659 -3.95 9.00 14.03
CA LEU A 659 -2.85 8.04 14.05
C LEU A 659 -1.88 8.21 15.24
N THR A 660 -2.32 8.86 16.33
CA THR A 660 -1.56 8.88 17.57
C THR A 660 -1.55 7.50 18.22
N GLU A 661 -0.43 7.10 18.78
CA GLU A 661 -0.32 5.83 19.47
C GLU A 661 -1.01 5.87 20.83
N ILE A 662 -1.89 4.89 21.07
CA ILE A 662 -2.62 4.71 22.32
C ILE A 662 -1.88 3.73 23.23
N ALA A 663 -1.45 2.60 22.66
CA ALA A 663 -0.80 1.52 23.38
C ALA A 663 -0.04 0.60 22.42
N ARG A 664 0.87 -0.20 22.98
CA ARG A 664 1.45 -1.36 22.30
C ARG A 664 1.55 -2.56 23.23
N ALA A 665 1.41 -3.76 22.69
CA ALA A 665 1.56 -5.04 23.37
C ALA A 665 2.76 -5.78 22.78
N GLU A 666 3.89 -5.72 23.47
CA GLU A 666 5.19 -6.24 23.00
C GLU A 666 5.39 -7.71 23.33
N VAL A 667 6.01 -8.46 22.42
CA VAL A 667 6.29 -9.90 22.60
C VAL A 667 7.78 -10.20 22.40
N ASP A 668 8.28 -11.23 23.08
CA ASP A 668 9.69 -11.63 23.05
C ASP A 668 10.05 -12.53 21.86
N VAL A 669 9.12 -12.70 20.89
CA VAL A 669 9.29 -13.55 19.71
C VAL A 669 9.17 -12.75 18.42
N MET A 670 9.97 -13.10 17.41
CA MET A 670 9.84 -12.56 16.06
C MET A 670 8.50 -12.96 15.45
N ILE A 671 7.88 -12.08 14.68
CA ILE A 671 6.66 -12.38 13.90
C ILE A 671 6.99 -12.16 12.41
N PRO A 672 6.78 -13.14 11.53
CA PRO A 672 6.93 -12.96 10.08
C PRO A 672 5.84 -12.05 9.52
N VAL A 673 5.95 -11.71 8.23
CA VAL A 673 4.97 -10.91 7.52
C VAL A 673 3.59 -11.55 7.58
N THR A 674 2.57 -10.72 7.81
CA THR A 674 1.16 -11.11 7.72
C THR A 674 0.48 -10.29 6.64
N LEU A 675 -0.41 -10.92 5.88
CA LEU A 675 -1.10 -10.32 4.73
C LEU A 675 -2.43 -9.69 5.18
N HIS A 676 -3.43 -10.52 5.49
CA HIS A 676 -4.76 -10.07 5.89
C HIS A 676 -5.24 -10.74 7.18
N GLY A 677 -6.37 -10.27 7.68
CA GLY A 677 -7.00 -10.82 8.85
C GLY A 677 -8.30 -10.12 9.22
N LEU A 678 -8.78 -10.42 10.42
CA LEU A 678 -9.98 -9.80 10.98
C LEU A 678 -9.84 -9.56 12.47
N TYR A 679 -10.72 -8.72 12.99
CA TYR A 679 -10.96 -8.59 14.42
C TYR A 679 -12.29 -9.28 14.77
N LYS A 680 -12.24 -10.23 15.72
CA LYS A 680 -13.38 -10.92 16.30
C LYS A 680 -13.69 -10.28 17.67
N PRO A 681 -14.75 -9.46 17.79
CA PRO A 681 -15.13 -8.83 19.07
C PRO A 681 -15.48 -9.84 20.17
#